data_AF-A0A3A8H6X1-F1
#
_entry.id   AF-A0A3A8H6X1-F1
#
_cell.length_a   1.000
_cell.length_b   1.000
_cell.length_c   1.000
_cell.angle_alpha   90.00
_cell.angle_beta   90.00
_cell.angle_gamma   90.00
#
_symmetry.space_group_name_H-M   'P 1'
#
loop_
_entity.id
_entity.type
_entity.pdbx_description
1 polymer ?
#
loop_
_entity_poly.entity_id
_entity_poly.type
_entity_poly.pdbx_seq_one_letter_code
_entity_poly.pdbx_strand_id
1 'polypeptide(L)'
;MVFLLPLGVEGATLDRRPWVSVSIAALCAVAFFITWVVPTNPGGVGEGEVRELLQETLAHPDLELPPGCNSLLSEHGQALLARLKEEMEAPARGVDVNALQARLDAHCESVLEARDSGLLYRLGLVPARGPLQWGWLTYMFLHLGWMHLLGNLLFFYVVGLLLEDAWGRPLFAAFYGVGGLVAGIAHFALDTQSQTLMVGASGAVAACMGAFCLRFATRKVRVGYLFWLLKIWRGTFGVPGWLWAGLWFGNQVLDFVVLGNNTGVAVMAHIGGFAFGFVAASALRVTRLEERFVAPAIAAREGGWVADPRMLEAQTALDGGDREKARATFQRILADHPDNTEALLSLGRMELEDGRVPSGSARVEKALQLLVGHDVPEPLWHAVDQLGELFPVDRLRPGVAWRVAQGMDQEGAPSNSVEMAESLYAAAGKGTGAMAVRALIRAAELRLARRDAPEKAVEYLTRAKPMATGDAAALAERIGQLEVEVARMDARMKDRGIALDTESSAPRTRAVAALAPESPGGSTLPPRIIPCRILGLSDKALMVESQGGQRRSLSVTEVMAVAVGMLPIAGPEGAAPRQTVLTDLVVSWGDLERGPTVLRIPAAGLGLPERYPGLAPREAYARFLAALLEHSSANALPDAPTLAEGRYPRFATESELTAHYYGQVAAAA
;
A
#
# COMPACT_ATOMS: atom_id res chain seq x y z
N MET A 1 29.39 -23.29 -14.84
CA MET A 1 27.92 -23.12 -14.88
C MET A 1 27.55 -21.86 -14.09
N VAL A 2 26.89 -20.90 -14.73
CA VAL A 2 26.41 -19.66 -14.09
C VAL A 2 24.95 -19.88 -13.74
N PHE A 3 24.60 -19.78 -12.46
CA PHE A 3 23.21 -19.80 -12.05
C PHE A 3 22.71 -18.36 -11.95
N LEU A 4 21.74 -17.98 -12.78
CA LEU A 4 21.01 -16.72 -12.69
C LEU A 4 19.68 -16.98 -11.99
N LEU A 5 19.48 -16.40 -10.81
CA LEU A 5 18.29 -16.59 -10.00
C LEU A 5 17.58 -15.26 -9.77
N PRO A 6 16.31 -15.11 -10.18
CA PRO A 6 15.55 -13.91 -9.86
C PRO A 6 15.16 -13.95 -8.37
N LEU A 7 15.70 -13.03 -7.58
CA LEU A 7 15.53 -12.99 -6.12
C LEU A 7 14.34 -12.12 -5.68
N GLY A 8 13.80 -11.30 -6.58
CA GLY A 8 12.70 -10.38 -6.33
C GLY A 8 12.81 -9.12 -7.17
N VAL A 9 11.94 -8.15 -6.92
CA VAL A 9 11.93 -6.84 -7.60
C VAL A 9 12.41 -5.77 -6.62
N GLU A 10 13.31 -4.88 -7.07
CA GLU A 10 13.86 -3.81 -6.23
C GLU A 10 12.80 -2.77 -5.86
N GLY A 11 12.78 -2.36 -4.58
CA GLY A 11 11.83 -1.37 -4.06
C GLY A 11 10.38 -1.84 -4.06
N ALA A 12 10.12 -3.13 -4.28
CA ALA A 12 8.77 -3.67 -4.27
C ALA A 12 8.28 -3.91 -2.84
N THR A 13 7.36 -3.07 -2.38
CA THR A 13 6.48 -3.35 -1.25
C THR A 13 5.14 -3.85 -1.79
N LEU A 14 4.51 -4.79 -1.08
CA LEU A 14 3.15 -5.21 -1.37
C LEU A 14 2.23 -4.43 -0.45
N ASP A 15 1.30 -3.68 -1.02
CA ASP A 15 0.34 -2.93 -0.22
C ASP A 15 -0.71 -3.87 0.39
N ARG A 16 -0.88 -5.06 -0.21
CA ARG A 16 -1.92 -6.02 0.14
C ARG A 16 -1.40 -7.42 0.36
N ARG A 17 -2.11 -8.18 1.20
CA ARG A 17 -1.85 -9.62 1.37
C ARG A 17 -2.24 -10.38 0.09
N PRO A 18 -1.29 -11.07 -0.56
CA PRO A 18 -1.49 -11.71 -1.86
C PRO A 18 -2.11 -13.11 -1.71
N TRP A 19 -3.33 -13.17 -1.16
CA TRP A 19 -3.99 -14.42 -0.83
C TRP A 19 -4.23 -15.32 -2.05
N VAL A 20 -4.49 -14.76 -3.23
CA VAL A 20 -4.70 -15.58 -4.43
C VAL A 20 -3.39 -16.25 -4.84
N SER A 21 -2.30 -15.50 -4.92
CA SER A 21 -0.99 -16.05 -5.27
C SER A 21 -0.54 -17.09 -4.24
N VAL A 22 -0.71 -16.80 -2.95
CA VAL A 22 -0.40 -17.76 -1.88
C VAL A 22 -1.26 -19.02 -2.00
N SER A 23 -2.54 -18.88 -2.31
CA SER A 23 -3.45 -20.02 -2.47
C SER A 23 -3.09 -20.87 -3.69
N ILE A 24 -2.73 -20.25 -4.81
CA ILE A 24 -2.25 -20.95 -6.00
C ILE A 24 -0.96 -21.72 -5.68
N ALA A 25 0.02 -21.07 -5.04
CA ALA A 25 1.27 -21.72 -4.65
C ALA A 25 1.04 -22.90 -3.68
N ALA A 26 0.14 -22.72 -2.71
CA ALA A 26 -0.26 -23.77 -1.78
C ALA A 26 -0.95 -24.93 -2.51
N LEU A 27 -1.85 -24.64 -3.46
CA LEU A 27 -2.52 -25.66 -4.26
C LEU A 27 -1.53 -26.45 -5.11
N CYS A 28 -0.54 -25.78 -5.74
CA CYS A 28 0.54 -26.44 -6.46
C CYS A 28 1.35 -27.37 -5.55
N ALA A 29 1.68 -26.92 -4.33
CA ALA A 29 2.41 -27.73 -3.37
C ALA A 29 1.59 -28.95 -2.91
N VAL A 30 0.31 -28.76 -2.53
CA VAL A 30 -0.59 -29.85 -2.13
C VAL A 30 -0.78 -30.86 -3.26
N ALA A 31 -1.05 -30.38 -4.47
CA ALA A 31 -1.20 -31.23 -5.64
C ALA A 31 0.08 -32.03 -5.90
N PHE A 32 1.25 -31.38 -5.83
CA PHE A 32 2.55 -32.06 -5.96
C PHE A 32 2.75 -33.14 -4.89
N PHE A 33 2.41 -32.88 -3.63
CA PHE A 33 2.49 -33.91 -2.59
C PHE A 33 1.59 -35.12 -2.92
N ILE A 34 0.35 -34.87 -3.32
CA ILE A 34 -0.63 -35.92 -3.64
C ILE A 34 -0.24 -36.72 -4.88
N THR A 35 0.27 -36.08 -5.94
CA THR A 35 0.52 -36.73 -7.23
C THR A 35 1.97 -37.20 -7.42
N TRP A 36 2.92 -36.69 -6.63
CA TRP A 36 4.34 -36.97 -6.79
C TRP A 36 5.00 -37.59 -5.56
N VAL A 37 4.69 -37.10 -4.35
CA VAL A 37 5.41 -37.52 -3.12
C VAL A 37 4.74 -38.73 -2.45
N VAL A 38 3.41 -38.74 -2.38
CA VAL A 38 2.64 -39.84 -1.76
C VAL A 38 2.65 -41.12 -2.59
N PRO A 39 2.50 -41.09 -3.94
CA PRO A 39 2.51 -42.31 -4.73
C PRO A 39 3.91 -42.93 -4.80
N THR A 40 3.99 -44.26 -4.71
CA THR A 40 5.24 -45.01 -4.91
C THR A 40 5.72 -44.97 -6.36
N ASN A 41 4.79 -44.84 -7.31
CA ASN A 41 5.05 -44.69 -8.73
C ASN A 41 4.23 -43.52 -9.31
N PRO A 42 4.70 -42.27 -9.18
CA PRO A 42 3.93 -41.09 -9.55
C PRO A 42 3.71 -40.93 -11.06
N GLY A 43 4.56 -41.54 -11.90
CA GLY A 43 4.38 -41.61 -13.35
C GLY A 43 3.46 -42.76 -13.80
N GLY A 44 3.01 -43.62 -12.88
CA GLY A 44 2.27 -44.84 -13.18
C GLY A 44 3.11 -45.97 -13.79
N VAL A 45 4.33 -45.68 -14.26
CA VAL A 45 5.30 -46.63 -14.81
C VAL A 45 6.68 -46.40 -14.18
N GLY A 46 7.28 -47.47 -13.66
CA GLY A 46 8.62 -47.44 -13.06
C GLY A 46 9.72 -47.55 -14.10
N GLU A 47 10.92 -47.04 -13.80
CA GLU A 47 12.10 -47.20 -14.68
C GLU A 47 12.42 -48.67 -14.98
N GLY A 48 12.10 -49.58 -14.05
CA GLY A 48 12.27 -51.02 -14.22
C GLY A 48 11.39 -51.61 -15.32
N GLU A 49 10.11 -51.20 -15.39
CA GLU A 49 9.13 -51.70 -16.36
C GLU A 49 9.49 -51.23 -17.77
N VAL A 50 9.88 -49.95 -17.94
CA VAL A 50 10.37 -49.44 -19.23
C VAL A 50 11.65 -50.15 -19.64
N ARG A 51 12.58 -50.39 -18.71
CA ARG A 51 13.83 -51.10 -19.00
C ARG A 51 13.57 -52.54 -19.42
N GLU A 52 12.64 -53.24 -18.78
CA GLU A 52 12.25 -54.60 -19.14
C GLU A 52 11.65 -54.64 -20.56
N LEU A 53 10.75 -53.71 -20.88
CA LEU A 53 10.17 -53.56 -22.22
C LEU A 53 11.25 -53.33 -23.30
N LEU A 54 12.26 -52.51 -23.00
CA LEU A 54 13.39 -52.27 -23.92
C LEU A 54 14.30 -53.48 -24.06
N GLN A 55 14.54 -54.22 -22.97
CA GLN A 55 15.30 -55.46 -23.00
C GLN A 55 14.59 -56.54 -23.82
N GLU A 56 13.27 -56.67 -23.69
CA GLU A 56 12.46 -57.57 -24.53
C GLU A 56 12.49 -57.15 -25.99
N THR A 57 12.39 -55.85 -26.27
CA THR A 57 12.50 -55.31 -27.64
C THR A 57 13.88 -55.55 -28.26
N LEU A 58 14.94 -55.53 -27.46
CA LEU A 58 16.33 -55.80 -27.88
C LEU A 58 16.69 -57.29 -27.78
N ALA A 59 15.77 -58.17 -27.39
CA ALA A 59 16.04 -59.61 -27.30
C ALA A 59 16.12 -60.28 -28.68
N HIS A 60 15.50 -59.68 -29.70
CA HIS A 60 15.48 -60.22 -31.06
C HIS A 60 15.41 -59.07 -32.10
N PRO A 61 16.19 -59.11 -33.19
CA PRO A 61 16.27 -58.01 -34.16
C PRO A 61 14.95 -57.72 -34.89
N ASP A 62 14.14 -58.77 -35.12
CA ASP A 62 12.86 -58.67 -35.84
C ASP A 62 11.67 -58.16 -34.99
N LEU A 63 11.85 -57.97 -33.68
CA LEU A 63 10.78 -57.41 -32.83
C LEU A 63 10.69 -55.91 -33.04
N GLU A 64 9.50 -55.32 -33.05
CA GLU A 64 9.29 -53.88 -33.12
C GLU A 64 8.69 -53.36 -31.81
N LEU A 65 9.17 -52.20 -31.36
CA LEU A 65 8.56 -51.55 -30.20
C LEU A 65 7.13 -51.14 -30.60
N PRO A 66 6.09 -51.56 -29.87
CA PRO A 66 4.72 -51.26 -30.26
C PRO A 66 4.51 -49.73 -30.32
N PRO A 67 3.79 -49.19 -31.32
CA PRO A 67 3.71 -47.75 -31.55
C PRO A 67 3.25 -46.93 -30.34
N GLY A 68 2.38 -47.48 -29.50
CA GLY A 68 1.92 -46.83 -28.27
C GLY A 68 3.06 -46.60 -27.26
N CYS A 69 4.02 -47.53 -27.17
CA CYS A 69 5.16 -47.44 -26.27
C CYS A 69 6.26 -46.51 -26.76
N ASN A 70 6.22 -46.02 -28.00
CA ASN A 70 7.12 -44.97 -28.45
C ASN A 70 7.04 -43.73 -27.56
N SER A 71 5.86 -43.45 -26.99
CA SER A 71 5.63 -42.33 -26.06
C SER A 71 6.35 -42.48 -24.70
N LEU A 72 6.83 -43.67 -24.35
CA LEU A 72 7.63 -43.92 -23.14
C LEU A 72 9.10 -43.55 -23.32
N LEU A 73 9.53 -43.36 -24.57
CA LEU A 73 10.89 -43.02 -24.94
C LEU A 73 10.97 -41.58 -25.47
N SER A 74 12.06 -40.88 -25.13
CA SER A 74 12.43 -39.67 -25.86
C SER A 74 12.85 -40.01 -27.29
N GLU A 75 12.81 -39.05 -28.22
CA GLU A 75 13.30 -39.26 -29.59
C GLU A 75 14.76 -39.75 -29.64
N HIS A 76 15.61 -39.27 -28.73
CA HIS A 76 16.98 -39.77 -28.59
C HIS A 76 17.00 -41.24 -28.15
N GLY A 77 16.11 -41.63 -27.23
CA GLY A 77 15.94 -43.02 -26.81
C GLY A 77 15.44 -43.91 -27.95
N GLN A 78 14.50 -43.43 -28.77
CA GLN A 78 14.02 -44.13 -29.96
C GLN A 78 15.13 -44.29 -31.01
N ALA A 79 15.90 -43.22 -31.28
CA ALA A 79 17.02 -43.26 -32.21
C ALA A 79 18.16 -44.17 -31.72
N LEU A 80 18.43 -44.18 -30.41
CA LEU A 80 19.40 -45.10 -29.80
C LEU A 80 18.91 -46.54 -29.92
N LEU A 81 17.64 -46.81 -29.66
CA LEU A 81 17.05 -48.15 -29.81
C LEU A 81 17.17 -48.65 -31.26
N ALA A 82 16.90 -47.78 -32.24
CA ALA A 82 17.07 -48.10 -33.66
C ALA A 82 18.53 -48.44 -34.01
N ARG A 83 19.49 -47.63 -33.55
CA ARG A 83 20.93 -47.91 -33.74
C ARG A 83 21.38 -49.21 -33.08
N LEU A 84 20.94 -49.46 -31.85
CA LEU A 84 21.28 -50.70 -31.14
C LEU A 84 20.76 -51.92 -31.88
N LYS A 85 19.59 -51.83 -32.52
CA LYS A 85 19.04 -52.90 -33.37
C LYS A 85 19.82 -53.13 -34.65
N GLU A 86 20.31 -52.08 -35.30
CA GLU A 86 21.15 -52.19 -36.50
C GLU A 86 22.48 -52.92 -36.22
N GLU A 87 22.98 -52.85 -34.98
CA GLU A 87 24.21 -53.51 -34.54
C GLU A 87 24.00 -54.99 -34.13
N MET A 88 22.77 -55.50 -34.09
CA MET A 88 22.46 -56.87 -33.67
C MET A 88 22.71 -57.90 -34.79
N GLU A 89 23.28 -59.06 -34.43
CA GLU A 89 23.52 -60.16 -35.37
C GLU A 89 22.22 -60.86 -35.84
N ALA A 90 22.28 -61.47 -37.01
CA ALA A 90 21.14 -62.15 -37.64
C ALA A 90 20.60 -63.32 -36.80
N PRO A 91 19.27 -63.54 -36.77
CA PRO A 91 18.62 -64.38 -35.77
C PRO A 91 18.95 -65.88 -35.87
N ALA A 92 18.87 -66.57 -34.73
CA ALA A 92 18.95 -68.02 -34.66
C ALA A 92 17.69 -68.67 -35.27
N ARG A 93 17.86 -69.68 -36.12
CA ARG A 93 16.75 -70.38 -36.79
C ARG A 93 15.87 -71.13 -35.78
N GLY A 94 14.55 -70.92 -35.83
CA GLY A 94 13.55 -71.70 -35.07
C GLY A 94 12.71 -70.93 -34.05
N VAL A 95 12.79 -69.60 -34.02
CA VAL A 95 12.02 -68.74 -33.11
C VAL A 95 10.71 -68.27 -33.77
N ASP A 96 9.59 -68.37 -33.05
CA ASP A 96 8.30 -67.83 -33.48
C ASP A 96 8.21 -66.32 -33.13
N VAL A 97 8.64 -65.49 -34.09
CA VAL A 97 8.67 -64.03 -33.94
C VAL A 97 7.27 -63.45 -33.71
N ASN A 98 6.22 -64.03 -34.30
CA ASN A 98 4.86 -63.53 -34.13
C ASN A 98 4.36 -63.72 -32.69
N ALA A 99 4.65 -64.86 -32.08
CA ALA A 99 4.32 -65.12 -30.68
C ALA A 99 5.08 -64.20 -29.72
N LEU A 100 6.35 -63.89 -30.02
CA LEU A 100 7.15 -62.94 -29.25
C LEU A 100 6.63 -61.50 -29.39
N GLN A 101 6.27 -61.07 -30.60
CA GLN A 101 5.69 -59.75 -30.85
C GLN A 101 4.35 -59.59 -30.11
N ALA A 102 3.46 -60.59 -30.18
CA ALA A 102 2.18 -60.54 -29.47
C ALA A 102 2.36 -60.43 -27.94
N ARG A 103 3.40 -61.05 -27.38
CA ARG A 103 3.75 -60.90 -25.96
C ARG A 103 4.27 -59.50 -25.64
N LEU A 104 5.13 -58.93 -26.50
CA LEU A 104 5.65 -57.57 -26.36
C LEU A 104 4.53 -56.53 -26.47
N ASP A 105 3.58 -56.74 -27.39
CA ASP A 105 2.39 -55.91 -27.56
C ASP A 105 1.54 -55.90 -26.28
N ALA A 106 1.24 -57.09 -25.72
CA ALA A 106 0.48 -57.22 -24.48
C ALA A 106 1.20 -56.59 -23.26
N HIS A 107 2.53 -56.73 -23.19
CA HIS A 107 3.32 -56.08 -22.14
C HIS A 107 3.29 -54.55 -22.29
N CYS A 108 3.42 -54.04 -23.51
CA CYS A 108 3.29 -52.62 -23.80
C CYS A 108 1.91 -52.08 -23.37
N GLU A 109 0.83 -52.77 -23.71
CA GLU A 109 -0.52 -52.38 -23.26
C GLU A 109 -0.63 -52.32 -21.74
N SER A 110 -0.12 -53.33 -21.02
CA SER A 110 -0.11 -53.33 -19.55
C SER A 110 0.66 -52.15 -18.96
N VAL A 111 1.80 -51.78 -19.56
CA VAL A 111 2.62 -50.65 -19.11
C VAL A 111 1.90 -49.32 -19.39
N LEU A 112 1.27 -49.17 -20.54
CA LEU A 112 0.49 -47.98 -20.89
C LEU A 112 -0.76 -47.84 -20.00
N GLU A 113 -1.46 -48.94 -19.68
CA GLU A 113 -2.56 -48.94 -18.71
C GLU A 113 -2.10 -48.51 -17.32
N ALA A 114 -0.95 -49.01 -16.86
CA ALA A 114 -0.36 -48.61 -15.59
C ALA A 114 -0.03 -47.10 -15.56
N ARG A 115 0.60 -46.58 -16.63
CA ARG A 115 0.83 -45.14 -16.83
C ARG A 115 -0.47 -44.34 -16.74
N ASP A 116 -1.45 -44.77 -17.51
CA ASP A 116 -2.69 -44.03 -17.71
C ASP A 116 -3.59 -44.08 -16.46
N SER A 117 -3.43 -45.10 -15.61
CA SER A 117 -4.05 -45.19 -14.29
C SER A 117 -3.43 -44.24 -13.25
N GLY A 118 -2.20 -43.79 -13.48
CA GLY A 118 -1.46 -42.90 -12.61
C GLY A 118 -2.16 -41.55 -12.41
N LEU A 119 -2.26 -41.10 -11.16
CA LEU A 119 -3.03 -39.90 -10.81
C LEU A 119 -2.53 -38.65 -11.55
N LEU A 120 -1.22 -38.53 -11.73
CA LEU A 120 -0.60 -37.44 -12.49
C LEU A 120 -1.05 -37.44 -13.95
N TYR A 121 -1.04 -38.60 -14.60
CA TYR A 121 -1.43 -38.73 -16.01
C TYR A 121 -2.95 -38.54 -16.17
N ARG A 122 -3.78 -38.98 -15.22
CA ARG A 122 -5.24 -38.77 -15.23
C ARG A 122 -5.66 -37.31 -15.08
N LEU A 123 -4.94 -36.56 -14.24
CA LEU A 123 -5.25 -35.15 -13.95
C LEU A 123 -4.48 -34.18 -14.85
N GLY A 124 -3.46 -34.62 -15.58
CA GLY A 124 -2.75 -33.80 -16.57
C GLY A 124 -3.53 -33.62 -17.86
N LEU A 125 -3.08 -32.66 -18.68
CA LEU A 125 -3.65 -32.37 -20.00
C LEU A 125 -2.88 -33.13 -21.07
N VAL A 126 -3.55 -33.98 -21.84
CA VAL A 126 -2.94 -34.76 -22.93
C VAL A 126 -3.73 -34.48 -24.21
N PRO A 127 -3.14 -33.82 -25.23
CA PRO A 127 -3.87 -33.44 -26.44
C PRO A 127 -4.59 -34.60 -27.13
N ALA A 128 -3.94 -35.77 -27.24
CA ALA A 128 -4.50 -36.95 -27.89
C ALA A 128 -5.80 -37.48 -27.27
N ARG A 129 -6.12 -37.12 -26.01
CA ARG A 129 -7.41 -37.48 -25.37
C ARG A 129 -8.59 -36.65 -25.86
N GLY A 130 -8.33 -35.65 -26.69
CA GLY A 130 -9.34 -34.73 -27.20
C GLY A 130 -9.75 -33.67 -26.17
N PRO A 131 -10.81 -32.89 -26.47
CA PRO A 131 -11.13 -31.68 -25.72
C PRO A 131 -11.87 -31.91 -24.40
N LEU A 132 -12.52 -33.06 -24.18
CA LEU A 132 -13.25 -33.34 -22.94
C LEU A 132 -12.35 -34.01 -21.89
N GLN A 133 -11.60 -33.19 -21.16
CA GLN A 133 -10.74 -33.66 -20.07
C GLN A 133 -10.63 -32.63 -18.94
N TRP A 134 -10.51 -33.11 -17.70
CA TRP A 134 -10.28 -32.26 -16.52
C TRP A 134 -8.94 -31.51 -16.60
N GLY A 135 -8.00 -32.09 -17.37
CA GLY A 135 -6.66 -31.59 -17.62
C GLY A 135 -6.60 -30.10 -17.95
N TRP A 136 -7.61 -29.53 -18.64
CA TRP A 136 -7.64 -28.10 -18.98
C TRP A 136 -7.49 -27.16 -17.79
N LEU A 137 -7.93 -27.57 -16.60
CA LEU A 137 -7.81 -26.77 -15.38
C LEU A 137 -6.75 -27.33 -14.43
N THR A 138 -6.74 -28.65 -14.25
CA THR A 138 -5.92 -29.28 -13.21
C THR A 138 -4.43 -29.28 -13.54
N TYR A 139 -4.05 -29.30 -14.82
CA TYR A 139 -2.64 -29.37 -15.21
C TYR A 139 -1.80 -28.18 -14.70
N MET A 140 -2.43 -27.01 -14.51
CA MET A 140 -1.78 -25.78 -14.03
C MET A 140 -1.21 -25.93 -12.61
N PHE A 141 -1.65 -26.95 -11.86
CA PHE A 141 -1.23 -27.15 -10.45
C PHE A 141 -0.34 -28.39 -10.27
N LEU A 142 -0.23 -29.24 -11.29
CA LEU A 142 0.54 -30.48 -11.26
C LEU A 142 2.00 -30.22 -11.64
N HIS A 143 2.94 -30.98 -11.07
CA HIS A 143 4.37 -30.80 -11.33
C HIS A 143 5.12 -32.14 -11.39
N LEU A 144 6.19 -32.17 -12.20
CA LEU A 144 7.10 -33.30 -12.38
C LEU A 144 8.39 -33.06 -11.59
N GLY A 145 8.47 -33.64 -10.39
CA GLY A 145 9.66 -33.50 -9.53
C GLY A 145 9.84 -32.12 -8.88
N TRP A 146 10.78 -32.07 -7.94
CA TRP A 146 11.01 -30.92 -7.06
C TRP A 146 11.48 -29.67 -7.81
N MET A 147 12.42 -29.83 -8.75
CA MET A 147 12.97 -28.68 -9.49
C MET A 147 11.92 -28.00 -10.36
N HIS A 148 10.96 -28.77 -10.90
CA HIS A 148 9.87 -28.21 -11.69
C HIS A 148 8.91 -27.39 -10.82
N LEU A 149 8.53 -27.89 -9.63
CA LEU A 149 7.72 -27.13 -8.68
C LEU A 149 8.45 -25.86 -8.22
N LEU A 150 9.68 -25.99 -7.72
CA LEU A 150 10.43 -24.86 -7.17
C LEU A 150 10.71 -23.78 -8.23
N GLY A 151 11.03 -24.18 -9.46
CA GLY A 151 11.21 -23.26 -10.57
C GLY A 151 9.94 -22.44 -10.86
N ASN A 152 8.79 -23.12 -10.98
CA ASN A 152 7.51 -22.43 -11.20
C ASN A 152 7.16 -21.47 -10.08
N LEU A 153 7.29 -21.91 -8.83
CA LEU A 153 6.99 -21.07 -7.67
C LEU A 153 7.95 -19.89 -7.54
N LEU A 154 9.21 -20.03 -7.93
CA LEU A 154 10.18 -18.94 -7.93
C LEU A 154 9.79 -17.84 -8.93
N PHE A 155 9.51 -18.21 -10.18
CA PHE A 155 9.08 -17.24 -11.18
C PHE A 155 7.74 -16.62 -10.80
N PHE A 156 6.79 -17.43 -10.34
CA PHE A 156 5.49 -16.97 -9.89
C PHE A 156 5.59 -16.02 -8.67
N TYR A 157 6.50 -16.28 -7.74
CA TYR A 157 6.77 -15.38 -6.61
C TYR A 157 7.22 -13.98 -7.09
N VAL A 158 8.07 -13.91 -8.10
CA VAL A 158 8.62 -12.64 -8.61
C VAL A 158 7.56 -11.81 -9.33
N VAL A 159 6.66 -12.44 -10.08
CA VAL A 159 5.69 -11.72 -10.92
C VAL A 159 4.26 -11.72 -10.37
N GLY A 160 3.80 -12.83 -9.81
CA GLY A 160 2.41 -13.07 -9.42
C GLY A 160 1.96 -12.16 -8.29
N LEU A 161 2.79 -12.01 -7.25
CA LEU A 161 2.47 -11.16 -6.09
C LEU A 161 2.22 -9.71 -6.50
N LEU A 162 3.07 -9.18 -7.41
CA LEU A 162 2.97 -7.80 -7.89
C LEU A 162 1.79 -7.59 -8.83
N LEU A 163 1.45 -8.60 -9.63
CA LEU A 163 0.28 -8.53 -10.51
C LEU A 163 -1.02 -8.63 -9.70
N GLU A 164 -1.08 -9.49 -8.68
CA GLU A 164 -2.19 -9.51 -7.73
C GLU A 164 -2.34 -8.17 -7.02
N ASP A 165 -1.22 -7.56 -6.62
CA ASP A 165 -1.22 -6.26 -5.95
C ASP A 165 -1.47 -5.09 -6.90
N ALA A 166 -1.33 -5.24 -8.21
CA ALA A 166 -1.78 -4.23 -9.18
C ALA A 166 -3.27 -4.39 -9.52
N TRP A 167 -3.71 -5.61 -9.78
CA TRP A 167 -5.02 -5.89 -10.38
C TRP A 167 -6.11 -6.31 -9.39
N GLY A 168 -5.71 -6.60 -8.15
CA GLY A 168 -6.61 -7.13 -7.14
C GLY A 168 -6.96 -8.60 -7.37
N ARG A 169 -7.44 -9.22 -6.30
CA ARG A 169 -7.69 -10.68 -6.21
C ARG A 169 -8.55 -11.26 -7.34
N PRO A 170 -9.75 -10.74 -7.65
CA PRO A 170 -10.65 -11.42 -8.59
C PRO A 170 -10.13 -11.35 -10.04
N LEU A 171 -9.61 -10.18 -10.45
CA LEU A 171 -9.07 -10.01 -11.79
C LEU A 171 -7.80 -10.83 -11.99
N PHE A 172 -6.90 -10.84 -10.99
CA PHE A 172 -5.69 -11.66 -11.05
C PHE A 172 -6.00 -13.16 -11.11
N ALA A 173 -6.96 -13.65 -10.30
CA ALA A 173 -7.37 -15.05 -10.34
C ALA A 173 -7.92 -15.46 -11.71
N ALA A 174 -8.78 -14.63 -12.31
CA ALA A 174 -9.32 -14.84 -13.65
C ALA A 174 -8.21 -14.79 -14.71
N PHE A 175 -7.31 -13.81 -14.63
CA PHE A 175 -6.18 -13.67 -15.53
C PHE A 175 -5.26 -14.90 -15.50
N TYR A 176 -4.93 -15.40 -14.30
CA TYR A 176 -4.11 -16.61 -14.15
C TYR A 176 -4.78 -17.83 -14.78
N GLY A 177 -6.06 -18.05 -14.48
CA GLY A 177 -6.81 -19.20 -15.04
C GLY A 177 -6.98 -19.13 -16.55
N VAL A 178 -7.36 -17.97 -17.10
CA VAL A 178 -7.50 -17.78 -18.55
C VAL A 178 -6.15 -17.87 -19.24
N GLY A 179 -5.09 -17.30 -18.66
CA GLY A 179 -3.73 -17.40 -19.20
C GLY A 179 -3.24 -18.84 -19.28
N GLY A 180 -3.53 -19.64 -18.25
CA GLY A 180 -3.32 -21.09 -18.30
C GLY A 180 -4.11 -21.74 -19.42
N LEU A 181 -5.43 -21.51 -19.51
CA LEU A 181 -6.26 -22.10 -20.57
C LEU A 181 -5.72 -21.76 -21.98
N VAL A 182 -5.36 -20.50 -22.23
CA VAL A 182 -4.80 -20.08 -23.53
C VAL A 182 -3.44 -20.73 -23.80
N ALA A 183 -2.60 -20.89 -22.77
CA ALA A 183 -1.35 -21.64 -22.89
C ALA A 183 -1.60 -23.12 -23.26
N GLY A 184 -2.59 -23.76 -22.63
CA GLY A 184 -3.03 -25.11 -22.98
C GLY A 184 -3.50 -25.20 -24.42
N ILE A 185 -4.34 -24.26 -24.86
CA ILE A 185 -4.88 -24.21 -26.23
C ILE A 185 -3.76 -24.01 -27.24
N ALA A 186 -2.78 -23.14 -26.96
CA ALA A 186 -1.65 -22.89 -27.85
C ALA A 186 -0.84 -24.15 -28.14
N HIS A 187 -0.61 -24.99 -27.11
CA HIS A 187 0.07 -26.28 -27.31
C HIS A 187 -0.84 -27.30 -27.99
N PHE A 188 -2.10 -27.42 -27.54
CA PHE A 188 -3.08 -28.35 -28.11
C PHE A 188 -3.31 -28.11 -29.61
N ALA A 189 -3.38 -26.85 -30.03
CA ALA A 189 -3.62 -26.46 -31.42
C ALA A 189 -2.42 -26.77 -32.35
N LEU A 190 -1.21 -26.92 -31.80
CA LEU A 190 -0.02 -27.25 -32.57
C LEU A 190 -0.03 -28.73 -33.00
N ASP A 191 -0.39 -29.62 -32.08
CA ASP A 191 -0.49 -31.06 -32.34
C ASP A 191 -1.58 -31.69 -31.46
N THR A 192 -2.76 -31.86 -32.06
CA THR A 192 -3.93 -32.47 -31.38
C THR A 192 -3.76 -33.97 -31.11
N GLN A 193 -2.80 -34.64 -31.77
CA GLN A 193 -2.52 -36.07 -31.57
C GLN A 193 -1.32 -36.29 -30.63
N SER A 194 -0.78 -35.22 -30.05
CA SER A 194 0.36 -35.30 -29.14
C SER A 194 0.01 -36.10 -27.89
N GLN A 195 0.85 -37.10 -27.58
CA GLN A 195 0.79 -37.90 -26.37
C GLN A 195 1.55 -37.25 -25.20
N THR A 196 2.13 -36.07 -25.42
CA THR A 196 2.90 -35.34 -24.41
C THR A 196 2.01 -34.91 -23.26
N LEU A 197 2.33 -35.38 -22.06
CA LEU A 197 1.67 -34.96 -20.84
C LEU A 197 2.03 -33.52 -20.51
N MET A 198 1.04 -32.64 -20.52
CA MET A 198 1.17 -31.29 -20.01
C MET A 198 0.83 -31.29 -18.51
N VAL A 199 1.80 -30.86 -17.71
CA VAL A 199 1.69 -30.59 -16.27
C VAL A 199 2.62 -29.42 -15.96
N GLY A 200 2.17 -28.48 -15.14
CA GLY A 200 2.98 -27.36 -14.69
C GLY A 200 2.21 -26.05 -14.70
N ALA A 201 2.43 -25.22 -13.68
CA ALA A 201 1.94 -23.85 -13.65
C ALA A 201 2.55 -22.95 -14.74
N SER A 202 3.59 -23.43 -15.44
CA SER A 202 4.48 -22.64 -16.28
C SER A 202 3.78 -21.91 -17.42
N GLY A 203 2.70 -22.45 -17.98
CA GLY A 203 1.89 -21.74 -18.99
C GLY A 203 1.18 -20.51 -18.42
N ALA A 204 0.55 -20.65 -17.25
CA ALA A 204 -0.09 -19.54 -16.54
C ALA A 204 0.95 -18.54 -16.00
N VAL A 205 2.09 -19.03 -15.50
CA VAL A 205 3.22 -18.18 -15.09
C VAL A 205 3.80 -17.42 -16.29
N ALA A 206 3.88 -18.04 -17.47
CA ALA A 206 4.31 -17.36 -18.69
C ALA A 206 3.35 -16.21 -19.05
N ALA A 207 2.04 -16.39 -18.88
CA ALA A 207 1.08 -15.29 -18.99
C ALA A 207 1.35 -14.17 -17.99
N CYS A 208 1.61 -14.50 -16.72
CA CYS A 208 2.05 -13.50 -15.75
C CYS A 208 3.35 -12.79 -16.17
N MET A 209 4.33 -13.51 -16.72
CA MET A 209 5.56 -12.91 -17.24
C MET A 209 5.32 -11.96 -18.42
N GLY A 210 4.42 -12.32 -19.35
CA GLY A 210 4.03 -11.46 -20.46
C GLY A 210 3.39 -10.16 -19.98
N ALA A 211 2.51 -10.24 -18.99
CA ALA A 211 1.91 -9.06 -18.36
C ALA A 211 2.96 -8.22 -17.61
N PHE A 212 3.83 -8.88 -16.85
CA PHE A 212 4.90 -8.24 -16.09
C PHE A 212 5.88 -7.47 -16.99
N CYS A 213 6.22 -8.05 -18.15
CA CYS A 213 7.11 -7.46 -19.16
C CYS A 213 6.67 -6.03 -19.54
N LEU A 214 5.35 -5.81 -19.66
CA LEU A 214 4.78 -4.51 -20.00
C LEU A 214 4.47 -3.65 -18.77
N ARG A 215 3.74 -4.20 -17.79
CA ARG A 215 3.19 -3.44 -16.66
C ARG A 215 4.25 -2.95 -15.69
N PHE A 216 5.32 -3.71 -15.54
CA PHE A 216 6.46 -3.43 -14.67
C PHE A 216 7.77 -3.30 -15.46
N ALA A 217 7.68 -2.86 -16.74
CA ALA A 217 8.80 -2.76 -17.67
C ALA A 217 10.05 -2.08 -17.08
N THR A 218 9.86 -0.97 -16.36
CA THR A 218 10.95 -0.15 -15.81
C THR A 218 11.43 -0.62 -14.42
N ARG A 219 10.68 -1.49 -13.73
CA ARG A 219 11.10 -2.00 -12.41
C ARG A 219 12.27 -2.97 -12.59
N LYS A 220 13.26 -2.89 -11.70
CA LYS A 220 14.45 -3.74 -11.76
C LYS A 220 14.20 -5.06 -11.03
N VAL A 221 14.31 -6.17 -11.75
CA VAL A 221 14.36 -7.51 -11.20
C VAL A 221 15.78 -7.75 -10.69
N ARG A 222 15.91 -8.06 -9.40
CA ARG A 222 17.19 -8.39 -8.78
C ARG A 222 17.57 -9.82 -9.16
N VAL A 223 18.59 -9.97 -10.00
CA VAL A 223 19.11 -11.27 -10.42
C VAL A 223 20.39 -11.55 -9.65
N GLY A 224 20.39 -12.62 -8.87
CA GLY A 224 21.59 -13.16 -8.24
C GLY A 224 22.36 -14.04 -9.21
N TYR A 225 23.70 -13.94 -9.18
CA TYR A 225 24.56 -14.85 -9.93
C TYR A 225 25.49 -15.63 -9.01
N LEU A 226 25.66 -16.93 -9.30
CA LEU A 226 26.61 -17.81 -8.61
C LEU A 226 27.48 -18.57 -9.61
N PHE A 227 28.80 -18.37 -9.52
CA PHE A 227 29.80 -19.16 -10.23
C PHE A 227 30.31 -20.30 -9.34
N TRP A 228 29.77 -21.50 -9.54
CA TRP A 228 30.05 -22.67 -8.69
C TRP A 228 31.53 -23.09 -8.74
N LEU A 229 32.20 -22.92 -9.88
CA LEU A 229 33.55 -23.43 -10.12
C LEU A 229 34.67 -22.62 -9.44
N LEU A 230 34.40 -21.36 -9.04
CA LEU A 230 35.42 -20.48 -8.49
C LEU A 230 35.15 -20.02 -7.06
N LYS A 231 33.98 -20.27 -6.42
CA LYS A 231 33.65 -19.85 -5.03
C LYS A 231 33.88 -18.36 -4.67
N ILE A 232 34.32 -17.50 -5.59
CA ILE A 232 34.86 -16.16 -5.29
C ILE A 232 33.88 -15.03 -5.69
N TRP A 233 32.92 -15.26 -6.59
CA TRP A 233 32.04 -14.21 -7.11
C TRP A 233 30.56 -14.50 -6.79
N ARG A 234 30.04 -13.76 -5.81
CA ARG A 234 28.62 -13.71 -5.43
C ARG A 234 28.16 -12.26 -5.49
N GLY A 235 27.07 -11.99 -6.17
CA GLY A 235 26.52 -10.65 -6.28
C GLY A 235 25.11 -10.65 -6.85
N THR A 236 24.52 -9.47 -6.87
CA THR A 236 23.21 -9.22 -7.47
C THR A 236 23.30 -8.04 -8.42
N PHE A 237 22.58 -8.09 -9.54
CA PHE A 237 22.41 -6.95 -10.42
C PHE A 237 20.93 -6.78 -10.79
N GLY A 238 20.53 -5.53 -11.04
CA GLY A 238 19.17 -5.20 -11.42
C GLY A 238 18.99 -5.26 -12.94
N VAL A 239 18.01 -6.01 -13.42
CA VAL A 239 17.63 -6.09 -14.83
C VAL A 239 16.26 -5.45 -15.01
N PRO A 240 16.05 -4.48 -15.92
CA PRO A 240 14.73 -3.95 -16.21
C PRO A 240 13.73 -5.06 -16.55
N GLY A 241 12.52 -4.99 -16.02
CA GLY A 241 11.51 -6.04 -16.13
C GLY A 241 11.18 -6.43 -17.56
N TRP A 242 11.14 -5.46 -18.49
CA TRP A 242 10.93 -5.73 -19.91
C TRP A 242 12.05 -6.59 -20.50
N LEU A 243 13.30 -6.31 -20.13
CA LEU A 243 14.47 -7.02 -20.63
C LEU A 243 14.57 -8.41 -20.00
N TRP A 244 14.32 -8.53 -18.69
CA TRP A 244 14.34 -9.81 -17.99
C TRP A 244 13.28 -10.77 -18.53
N ALA A 245 12.03 -10.32 -18.59
CA ALA A 245 10.93 -11.14 -19.10
C ALA A 245 11.04 -11.38 -20.62
N GLY A 246 11.50 -10.38 -21.38
CA GLY A 246 11.72 -10.47 -22.82
C GLY A 246 12.84 -11.43 -23.20
N LEU A 247 13.97 -11.44 -22.47
CA LEU A 247 15.04 -12.41 -22.70
C LEU A 247 14.59 -13.84 -22.38
N TRP A 248 13.81 -14.03 -21.31
CA TRP A 248 13.23 -15.33 -21.01
C TRP A 248 12.30 -15.81 -22.13
N PHE A 249 11.42 -14.94 -22.64
CA PHE A 249 10.54 -15.26 -23.77
C PHE A 249 11.34 -15.55 -25.05
N GLY A 250 12.37 -14.75 -25.34
CA GLY A 250 13.28 -14.98 -26.46
C GLY A 250 13.96 -16.35 -26.39
N ASN A 251 14.32 -16.82 -25.19
CA ASN A 251 14.83 -18.17 -25.00
C ASN A 251 13.78 -19.24 -25.35
N GLN A 252 12.52 -19.05 -24.96
CA GLN A 252 11.45 -20.00 -25.32
C GLN A 252 11.24 -20.08 -26.84
N VAL A 253 11.28 -18.94 -27.52
CA VAL A 253 11.18 -18.89 -28.99
C VAL A 253 12.39 -19.56 -29.63
N LEU A 254 13.60 -19.30 -29.13
CA LEU A 254 14.82 -19.92 -29.63
C LEU A 254 14.79 -21.44 -29.43
N ASP A 255 14.39 -21.92 -28.26
CA ASP A 255 14.24 -23.35 -27.97
C ASP A 255 13.28 -23.99 -28.97
N PHE A 256 12.13 -23.35 -29.25
CA PHE A 256 11.20 -23.84 -30.25
C PHE A 256 11.79 -23.86 -31.67
N VAL A 257 12.52 -22.81 -32.08
CA VAL A 257 13.11 -22.71 -33.42
C VAL A 257 14.25 -23.72 -33.62
N VAL A 258 15.05 -23.97 -32.58
CA VAL A 258 16.25 -24.82 -32.66
C VAL A 258 15.94 -26.28 -32.40
N LEU A 259 15.09 -26.57 -31.41
CA LEU A 259 14.80 -27.94 -30.93
C LEU A 259 13.39 -28.43 -31.34
N GLY A 260 12.58 -27.59 -31.97
CA GLY A 260 11.22 -27.92 -32.35
C GLY A 260 10.30 -28.15 -31.15
N ASN A 261 9.26 -28.97 -31.34
CA ASN A 261 8.34 -29.37 -30.28
C ASN A 261 8.84 -30.59 -29.46
N ASN A 262 10.09 -31.01 -29.69
CA ASN A 262 10.62 -32.31 -29.26
C ASN A 262 11.41 -32.26 -27.94
N THR A 263 11.21 -31.21 -27.14
CA THR A 263 11.99 -30.95 -25.92
C THR A 263 11.45 -31.69 -24.68
N GLY A 264 10.33 -32.40 -24.80
CA GLY A 264 9.61 -32.97 -23.65
C GLY A 264 8.97 -31.92 -22.74
N VAL A 265 9.04 -30.64 -23.12
CA VAL A 265 8.44 -29.50 -22.43
C VAL A 265 7.48 -28.82 -23.41
N ALA A 266 6.29 -28.43 -22.95
CA ALA A 266 5.29 -27.76 -23.78
C ALA A 266 5.70 -26.29 -24.07
N VAL A 267 6.77 -26.07 -24.84
CA VAL A 267 7.33 -24.74 -25.16
C VAL A 267 6.27 -23.81 -25.76
N MET A 268 5.38 -24.35 -26.60
CA MET A 268 4.25 -23.58 -27.15
C MET A 268 3.27 -23.06 -26.08
N ALA A 269 3.12 -23.77 -24.97
CA ALA A 269 2.32 -23.26 -23.86
C ALA A 269 2.97 -22.01 -23.24
N HIS A 270 4.30 -21.97 -23.14
CA HIS A 270 5.01 -20.78 -22.66
C HIS A 270 4.89 -19.60 -23.62
N ILE A 271 5.06 -19.86 -24.93
CA ILE A 271 4.94 -18.83 -25.96
C ILE A 271 3.52 -18.26 -25.98
N GLY A 272 2.50 -19.13 -26.04
CA GLY A 272 1.10 -18.74 -26.07
C GLY A 272 0.65 -18.03 -24.79
N GLY A 273 1.07 -18.54 -23.63
CA GLY A 273 0.82 -17.88 -22.34
C GLY A 273 1.41 -16.48 -22.31
N PHE A 274 2.71 -16.33 -22.62
CA PHE A 274 3.37 -15.02 -22.64
C PHE A 274 2.70 -14.03 -23.59
N ALA A 275 2.40 -14.47 -24.82
CA ALA A 275 1.73 -13.65 -25.82
C ALA A 275 0.36 -13.16 -25.32
N PHE A 276 -0.45 -14.07 -24.75
CA PHE A 276 -1.72 -13.70 -24.12
C PHE A 276 -1.53 -12.65 -23.02
N GLY A 277 -0.60 -12.89 -22.09
CA GLY A 277 -0.35 -11.98 -20.99
C GLY A 277 0.07 -10.58 -21.43
N PHE A 278 0.95 -10.51 -22.44
CA PHE A 278 1.39 -9.26 -23.03
C PHE A 278 0.25 -8.51 -23.74
N VAL A 279 -0.56 -9.21 -24.52
CA VAL A 279 -1.72 -8.63 -25.23
C VAL A 279 -2.79 -8.17 -24.23
N ALA A 280 -3.12 -8.98 -23.23
CA ALA A 280 -4.10 -8.64 -22.21
C ALA A 280 -3.67 -7.41 -21.38
N ALA A 281 -2.39 -7.35 -20.97
CA ALA A 281 -1.85 -6.17 -20.29
C ALA A 281 -1.84 -4.94 -21.21
N SER A 282 -1.53 -5.11 -22.50
CA SER A 282 -1.61 -4.03 -23.50
C SER A 282 -3.03 -3.51 -23.65
N ALA A 283 -4.02 -4.41 -23.73
CA ALA A 283 -5.43 -4.05 -23.83
C ALA A 283 -5.89 -3.29 -22.58
N LEU A 284 -5.55 -3.77 -21.38
CA LEU A 284 -5.87 -3.07 -20.12
C LEU A 284 -5.26 -1.66 -20.06
N ARG A 285 -4.01 -1.50 -20.53
CA ARG A 285 -3.33 -0.21 -20.61
C ARG A 285 -3.97 0.73 -21.62
N VAL A 286 -4.24 0.27 -22.84
CA VAL A 286 -4.82 1.10 -23.92
C VAL A 286 -6.25 1.52 -23.60
N THR A 287 -7.06 0.61 -23.05
CA THR A 287 -8.46 0.89 -22.67
C THR A 287 -8.58 1.68 -21.37
N ARG A 288 -7.46 1.85 -20.63
CA ARG A 288 -7.41 2.43 -19.28
C ARG A 288 -8.41 1.76 -18.31
N LEU A 289 -8.74 0.49 -18.52
CA LEU A 289 -9.66 -0.25 -17.64
C LEU A 289 -9.09 -0.36 -16.22
N GLU A 290 -7.77 -0.43 -16.10
CA GLU A 290 -7.08 -0.45 -14.80
C GLU A 290 -7.38 0.83 -14.00
N GLU A 291 -7.27 2.00 -14.63
CA GLU A 291 -7.56 3.32 -14.03
C GLU A 291 -9.07 3.52 -13.78
N ARG A 292 -9.92 3.05 -14.70
CA ARG A 292 -11.36 3.32 -14.69
C ARG A 292 -12.16 2.42 -13.75
N PHE A 293 -11.76 1.17 -13.58
CA PHE A 293 -12.56 0.18 -12.86
C PHE A 293 -11.77 -0.58 -11.80
N VAL A 294 -10.52 -0.94 -12.08
CA VAL A 294 -9.73 -1.79 -11.18
C VAL A 294 -9.24 -0.98 -9.97
N ALA A 295 -8.58 0.16 -10.19
CA ALA A 295 -8.09 1.02 -9.12
C ALA A 295 -9.24 1.56 -8.23
N PRO A 296 -10.38 2.04 -8.78
CA PRO A 296 -11.53 2.46 -7.96
C PRO A 296 -12.18 1.31 -7.19
N ALA A 297 -12.33 0.12 -7.78
CA ALA A 297 -12.94 -1.03 -7.10
C ALA A 297 -12.05 -1.59 -5.98
N ILE A 298 -10.73 -1.48 -6.13
CA ILE A 298 -9.76 -1.82 -5.08
C ILE A 298 -9.87 -0.80 -3.94
N ALA A 299 -9.77 0.50 -4.25
CA ALA A 299 -9.86 1.57 -3.27
C ALA A 299 -11.21 1.56 -2.50
N ALA A 300 -12.33 1.35 -3.19
CA ALA A 300 -13.66 1.26 -2.60
C ALA A 300 -13.83 0.06 -1.64
N ARG A 301 -13.13 -1.06 -1.88
CA ARG A 301 -13.15 -2.24 -0.99
C ARG A 301 -12.25 -2.09 0.24
N GLU A 302 -11.26 -1.20 0.17
CA GLU A 302 -10.25 -0.99 1.21
C GLU A 302 -10.54 0.23 2.08
N GLY A 303 -11.64 0.96 1.80
CA GLY A 303 -11.93 2.24 2.46
C GLY A 303 -10.94 3.34 2.08
N GLY A 304 -10.14 3.12 1.03
CA GLY A 304 -9.20 4.08 0.48
C GLY A 304 -9.93 5.14 -0.35
N TRP A 305 -9.47 6.38 -0.22
CA TRP A 305 -9.92 7.52 -1.02
C TRP A 305 -9.88 7.16 -2.52
N VAL A 306 -11.05 7.04 -3.14
CA VAL A 306 -11.17 6.85 -4.59
C VAL A 306 -10.93 8.20 -5.25
N ALA A 307 -9.93 8.29 -6.13
CA ALA A 307 -9.84 9.41 -7.06
C ALA A 307 -11.13 9.42 -7.90
N ASP A 308 -11.96 10.47 -7.75
CA ASP A 308 -13.21 10.60 -8.48
C ASP A 308 -12.91 10.47 -9.98
N PRO A 309 -13.56 9.56 -10.74
CA PRO A 309 -13.24 9.33 -12.15
C PRO A 309 -13.35 10.59 -13.03
N ARG A 310 -14.09 11.61 -12.56
CA ARG A 310 -14.20 12.92 -13.20
C ARG A 310 -12.94 13.78 -13.01
N MET A 311 -12.06 13.47 -12.07
CA MET A 311 -10.78 14.16 -11.87
C MET A 311 -9.89 14.02 -13.10
N LEU A 312 -9.81 12.82 -13.67
CA LEU A 312 -9.05 12.57 -14.89
C LEU A 312 -9.61 13.36 -16.08
N GLU A 313 -10.94 13.46 -16.19
CA GLU A 313 -11.59 14.28 -17.22
C GLU A 313 -11.25 15.77 -17.04
N ALA A 314 -11.35 16.28 -15.81
CA ALA A 314 -11.04 17.66 -15.48
C ALA A 314 -9.57 18.00 -15.76
N GLN A 315 -8.65 17.11 -15.38
CA GLN A 315 -7.22 17.29 -15.63
C GLN A 315 -6.88 17.22 -17.11
N THR A 316 -7.47 16.27 -17.85
CA THR A 316 -7.26 16.16 -19.31
C THR A 316 -7.77 17.41 -20.03
N ALA A 317 -8.91 17.96 -19.60
CA ALA A 317 -9.42 19.22 -20.13
C ALA A 317 -8.46 20.38 -19.84
N LEU A 318 -7.90 20.43 -18.62
CA LEU A 318 -6.94 21.45 -18.21
C LEU A 318 -5.63 21.36 -19.04
N ASP A 319 -5.09 20.15 -19.20
CA ASP A 319 -3.87 19.87 -19.99
C ASP A 319 -4.09 20.16 -21.48
N GLY A 320 -5.31 19.95 -21.98
CA GLY A 320 -5.74 20.31 -23.34
C GLY A 320 -6.03 21.80 -23.55
N GLY A 321 -5.88 22.63 -22.50
CA GLY A 321 -6.12 24.07 -22.54
C GLY A 321 -7.59 24.50 -22.38
N ASP A 322 -8.51 23.56 -22.22
CA ASP A 322 -9.94 23.84 -21.99
C ASP A 322 -10.22 24.11 -20.50
N ARG A 323 -9.78 25.29 -20.04
CA ARG A 323 -9.91 25.73 -18.63
C ARG A 323 -11.36 25.84 -18.18
N GLU A 324 -12.30 26.19 -19.06
CA GLU A 324 -13.72 26.32 -18.70
C GLU A 324 -14.34 24.95 -18.44
N LYS A 325 -14.08 23.95 -19.29
CA LYS A 325 -14.53 22.59 -19.06
C LYS A 325 -13.89 21.99 -17.81
N ALA A 326 -12.59 22.21 -17.58
CA ALA A 326 -11.90 21.77 -16.38
C ALA A 326 -12.56 22.35 -15.12
N ARG A 327 -12.79 23.67 -15.09
CA ARG A 327 -13.45 24.37 -13.97
C ARG A 327 -14.85 23.82 -13.71
N ALA A 328 -15.69 23.69 -14.75
CA ALA A 328 -17.04 23.17 -14.60
C ALA A 328 -17.04 21.73 -14.07
N THR A 329 -16.02 20.94 -14.39
CA THR A 329 -15.88 19.56 -13.92
C THR A 329 -15.43 19.49 -12.47
N PHE A 330 -14.41 20.27 -12.07
CA PHE A 330 -14.02 20.38 -10.66
C PHE A 330 -15.17 20.89 -9.78
N GLN A 331 -15.95 21.86 -10.25
CA GLN A 331 -17.12 22.34 -9.52
C GLN A 331 -18.19 21.26 -9.35
N ARG A 332 -18.45 20.43 -10.38
CA ARG A 332 -19.35 19.27 -10.27
C ARG A 332 -18.83 18.20 -9.31
N ILE A 333 -17.51 18.01 -9.22
CA ILE A 333 -16.91 17.10 -8.25
C ILE A 333 -17.12 17.63 -6.84
N LEU A 334 -16.86 18.92 -6.61
CA LEU A 334 -17.03 19.55 -5.30
C LEU A 334 -18.48 19.71 -4.87
N ALA A 335 -19.43 19.75 -5.81
CA ALA A 335 -20.86 19.72 -5.50
C ALA A 335 -21.28 18.38 -4.87
N ASP A 336 -20.74 17.26 -5.37
CA ASP A 336 -21.05 15.93 -4.87
C ASP A 336 -20.15 15.52 -3.70
N HIS A 337 -18.89 15.93 -3.74
CA HIS A 337 -17.83 15.61 -2.79
C HIS A 337 -17.10 16.89 -2.35
N PRO A 338 -17.70 17.66 -1.42
CA PRO A 338 -17.16 18.96 -0.99
C PRO A 338 -15.76 18.90 -0.37
N ASP A 339 -15.34 17.73 0.08
CA ASP A 339 -14.08 17.50 0.79
C ASP A 339 -13.02 16.83 -0.11
N ASN A 340 -13.26 16.74 -1.42
CA ASN A 340 -12.25 16.24 -2.36
C ASN A 340 -11.05 17.21 -2.41
N THR A 341 -9.95 16.83 -1.76
CA THR A 341 -8.75 17.66 -1.58
C THR A 341 -8.09 18.02 -2.91
N GLU A 342 -8.03 17.08 -3.85
CA GLU A 342 -7.43 17.28 -5.16
C GLU A 342 -8.26 18.25 -6.02
N ALA A 343 -9.59 18.11 -6.04
CA ALA A 343 -10.47 19.06 -6.72
C ALA A 343 -10.43 20.46 -6.09
N LEU A 344 -10.33 20.54 -4.75
CA LEU A 344 -10.16 21.81 -4.02
C LEU A 344 -8.84 22.49 -4.39
N LEU A 345 -7.73 21.74 -4.44
CA LEU A 345 -6.41 22.26 -4.79
C LEU A 345 -6.36 22.71 -6.25
N SER A 346 -6.82 21.88 -7.19
CA SER A 346 -6.80 22.18 -8.62
C SER A 346 -7.67 23.38 -8.95
N LEU A 347 -8.91 23.44 -8.44
CA LEU A 347 -9.77 24.60 -8.63
C LEU A 347 -9.24 25.84 -7.91
N GLY A 348 -8.73 25.68 -6.68
CA GLY A 348 -8.14 26.77 -5.91
C GLY A 348 -6.94 27.39 -6.63
N ARG A 349 -6.04 26.57 -7.17
CA ARG A 349 -4.91 27.00 -7.99
C ARG A 349 -5.37 27.75 -9.24
N MET A 350 -6.34 27.20 -9.99
CA MET A 350 -6.89 27.88 -11.17
C MET A 350 -7.44 29.27 -10.81
N GLU A 351 -8.17 29.38 -9.70
CA GLU A 351 -8.71 30.66 -9.24
C GLU A 351 -7.60 31.63 -8.82
N LEU A 352 -6.52 31.16 -8.20
CA LEU A 352 -5.34 31.97 -7.87
C LEU A 352 -4.64 32.49 -9.12
N GLU A 353 -4.43 31.63 -10.13
CA GLU A 353 -3.87 32.01 -11.43
C GLU A 353 -4.73 33.04 -12.16
N ASP A 354 -6.05 32.93 -12.05
CA ASP A 354 -7.02 33.87 -12.63
C ASP A 354 -7.12 35.19 -11.83
N GLY A 355 -6.34 35.36 -10.75
CA GLY A 355 -6.38 36.54 -9.88
C GLY A 355 -7.56 36.58 -8.90
N ARG A 356 -8.36 35.52 -8.81
CA ARG A 356 -9.46 35.36 -7.83
C ARG A 356 -8.92 34.89 -6.48
N VAL A 357 -8.08 35.73 -5.88
CA VAL A 357 -7.33 35.41 -4.66
C VAL A 357 -8.23 34.98 -3.49
N PRO A 358 -9.36 35.66 -3.16
CA PRO A 358 -10.15 35.28 -1.99
C PRO A 358 -10.74 33.86 -2.08
N SER A 359 -11.33 33.49 -3.22
CA SER A 359 -11.94 32.18 -3.41
C SER A 359 -10.89 31.08 -3.54
N GLY A 360 -9.81 31.36 -4.28
CA GLY A 360 -8.70 30.42 -4.47
C GLY A 360 -8.00 30.10 -3.14
N SER A 361 -7.70 31.12 -2.32
CA SER A 361 -7.11 30.92 -1.00
C SER A 361 -8.03 30.12 -0.06
N ALA A 362 -9.34 30.37 -0.07
CA ALA A 362 -10.28 29.63 0.77
C ALA A 362 -10.33 28.13 0.41
N ARG A 363 -10.26 27.78 -0.88
CA ARG A 363 -10.24 26.38 -1.35
C ARG A 363 -8.95 25.68 -0.99
N VAL A 364 -7.82 26.34 -1.25
CA VAL A 364 -6.49 25.85 -0.85
C VAL A 364 -6.45 25.62 0.65
N GLU A 365 -6.90 26.58 1.46
CA GLU A 365 -6.93 26.42 2.90
C GLU A 365 -7.79 25.23 3.34
N LYS A 366 -8.98 25.05 2.77
CA LYS A 366 -9.84 23.89 3.06
C LYS A 366 -9.13 22.57 2.72
N ALA A 367 -8.46 22.49 1.58
CA ALA A 367 -7.73 21.29 1.20
C ALA A 367 -6.60 20.97 2.18
N LEU A 368 -5.79 21.96 2.56
CA LEU A 368 -4.70 21.77 3.51
C LEU A 368 -5.20 21.33 4.88
N GLN A 369 -6.33 21.88 5.35
CA GLN A 369 -6.94 21.46 6.61
C GLN A 369 -7.31 19.98 6.62
N LEU A 370 -7.82 19.48 5.49
CA LEU A 370 -8.16 18.07 5.32
C LEU A 370 -6.89 17.22 5.26
N LEU A 371 -5.85 17.68 4.54
CA LEU A 371 -4.58 16.95 4.39
C LEU A 371 -3.79 16.82 5.70
N VAL A 372 -3.76 17.86 6.54
CA VAL A 372 -3.09 17.78 7.85
C VAL A 372 -3.78 16.79 8.81
N GLY A 373 -5.02 16.39 8.52
CA GLY A 373 -5.75 15.38 9.31
C GLY A 373 -5.37 13.92 9.01
N HIS A 374 -4.48 13.65 8.06
CA HIS A 374 -4.07 12.30 7.69
C HIS A 374 -2.76 11.85 8.38
N ASP A 375 -2.62 10.54 8.63
CA ASP A 375 -1.44 9.93 9.29
C ASP A 375 -0.13 10.01 8.48
N VAL A 376 -0.21 10.47 7.22
CA VAL A 376 0.88 10.43 6.22
C VAL A 376 1.12 11.86 5.72
N PRO A 377 2.29 12.47 5.97
CA PRO A 377 2.55 13.89 5.66
C PRO A 377 2.86 14.18 4.18
N GLU A 378 3.20 13.16 3.37
CA GLU A 378 3.62 13.31 1.98
C GLU A 378 2.60 14.02 1.07
N PRO A 379 1.27 13.73 1.14
CA PRO A 379 0.28 14.45 0.36
C PRO A 379 0.22 15.95 0.68
N LEU A 380 0.48 16.33 1.93
CA LEU A 380 0.57 17.74 2.32
C LEU A 380 1.79 18.40 1.69
N TRP A 381 2.96 17.76 1.76
CA TRP A 381 4.18 18.29 1.16
C TRP A 381 4.01 18.51 -0.35
N HIS A 382 3.43 17.53 -1.04
CA HIS A 382 3.16 17.62 -2.47
C HIS A 382 2.16 18.73 -2.80
N ALA A 383 1.09 18.91 -2.00
CA ALA A 383 0.12 19.97 -2.22
C ALA A 383 0.75 21.38 -2.09
N VAL A 384 1.63 21.57 -1.11
CA VAL A 384 2.33 22.85 -0.92
C VAL A 384 3.34 23.10 -2.04
N ASP A 385 4.10 22.07 -2.44
CA ASP A 385 5.06 22.16 -3.55
C ASP A 385 4.38 22.49 -4.89
N GLN A 386 3.25 21.85 -5.19
CA GLN A 386 2.47 22.11 -6.40
C GLN A 386 1.93 23.54 -6.51
N LEU A 387 1.67 24.19 -5.38
CA LEU A 387 1.22 25.58 -5.36
C LEU A 387 2.39 26.55 -5.55
N GLY A 388 3.59 26.22 -5.07
CA GLY A 388 4.79 27.03 -5.23
C GLY A 388 4.56 28.49 -4.85
N GLU A 389 4.89 29.42 -5.75
CA GLU A 389 4.71 30.87 -5.57
C GLU A 389 3.24 31.30 -5.42
N LEU A 390 2.27 30.47 -5.82
CA LEU A 390 0.84 30.76 -5.65
C LEU A 390 0.37 30.47 -4.22
N PHE A 391 1.18 29.83 -3.39
CA PHE A 391 0.79 29.40 -2.06
C PHE A 391 0.46 30.60 -1.15
N PRO A 392 -0.78 30.75 -0.67
CA PRO A 392 -1.24 31.97 -0.02
C PRO A 392 -0.93 32.00 1.48
N VAL A 393 0.35 31.84 1.85
CA VAL A 393 0.83 31.76 3.25
C VAL A 393 0.21 32.82 4.15
N ASP A 394 0.24 34.07 3.69
CA ASP A 394 -0.22 35.22 4.48
C ASP A 394 -1.74 35.29 4.69
N ARG A 395 -2.51 34.50 3.95
CA ARG A 395 -3.98 34.47 4.02
C ARG A 395 -4.53 33.28 4.79
N LEU A 396 -3.68 32.32 5.16
CA LEU A 396 -4.10 31.20 5.99
C LEU A 396 -4.50 31.68 7.37
N ARG A 397 -5.62 31.17 7.89
CA ARG A 397 -5.98 31.38 9.30
C ARG A 397 -4.83 30.91 10.22
N PRO A 398 -4.50 31.62 11.31
CA PRO A 398 -3.34 31.30 12.15
C PRO A 398 -3.28 29.86 12.65
N GLY A 399 -4.41 29.26 13.04
CA GLY A 399 -4.46 27.86 13.49
C GLY A 399 -4.26 26.83 12.36
N VAL A 400 -4.55 27.20 11.11
CA VAL A 400 -4.27 26.37 9.94
C VAL A 400 -2.80 26.48 9.57
N ALA A 401 -2.27 27.71 9.53
CA ALA A 401 -0.86 27.96 9.30
C ALA A 401 0.01 27.20 10.31
N TRP A 402 -0.38 27.18 11.59
CA TRP A 402 0.29 26.40 12.64
C TRP A 402 0.31 24.91 12.33
N ARG A 403 -0.85 24.32 12.02
CA ARG A 403 -0.99 22.89 11.73
C ARG A 403 -0.23 22.48 10.47
N VAL A 404 -0.30 23.28 9.41
CA VAL A 404 0.46 23.06 8.19
C VAL A 404 1.96 23.19 8.46
N ALA A 405 2.38 24.19 9.25
CA ALA A 405 3.78 24.36 9.64
C ALA A 405 4.32 23.11 10.36
N GLN A 406 3.56 22.56 11.31
CA GLN A 406 3.92 21.33 12.02
C GLN A 406 4.06 20.13 11.06
N GLY A 407 3.20 20.02 10.04
CA GLY A 407 3.32 18.98 9.02
C GLY A 407 4.54 19.16 8.11
N MET A 408 4.97 20.40 7.87
CA MET A 408 6.16 20.74 7.07
C MET A 408 7.48 20.64 7.89
N ASP A 409 7.38 20.68 9.21
CA ASP A 409 8.46 20.64 10.21
C ASP A 409 8.54 19.25 10.90
N GLN A 410 8.44 18.18 10.09
CA GLN A 410 8.58 16.79 10.54
C GLN A 410 9.89 16.18 10.04
N GLU A 411 10.34 15.13 10.73
CA GLU A 411 11.49 14.34 10.31
C GLU A 411 11.20 13.66 8.96
N GLY A 412 12.10 13.83 7.99
CA GLY A 412 11.93 13.32 6.62
C GLY A 412 11.27 14.31 5.65
N ALA A 413 10.91 15.52 6.09
CA ALA A 413 10.41 16.56 5.21
C ALA A 413 11.47 16.98 4.15
N PRO A 414 11.06 17.36 2.93
CA PRO A 414 11.97 17.82 1.88
C PRO A 414 12.89 18.97 2.34
N SER A 415 14.11 19.08 1.81
CA SER A 415 15.07 20.11 2.26
C SER A 415 14.59 21.56 2.07
N ASN A 416 13.68 21.79 1.12
CA ASN A 416 13.01 23.09 0.89
C ASN A 416 11.82 23.34 1.84
N SER A 417 11.40 22.37 2.65
CA SER A 417 10.26 22.51 3.57
C SER A 417 10.55 23.44 4.74
N VAL A 418 11.82 23.57 5.16
CA VAL A 418 12.22 24.35 6.34
C VAL A 418 11.87 25.83 6.19
N GLU A 419 12.14 26.41 5.02
CA GLU A 419 11.83 27.81 4.73
C GLU A 419 10.32 28.05 4.65
N MET A 420 9.59 27.08 4.10
CA MET A 420 8.13 27.12 4.05
C MET A 420 7.52 26.99 5.45
N ALA A 421 8.02 26.06 6.28
CA ALA A 421 7.62 25.87 7.66
C ALA A 421 7.86 27.13 8.49
N GLU A 422 9.03 27.76 8.34
CA GLU A 422 9.35 29.04 8.97
C GLU A 422 8.30 30.12 8.61
N SER A 423 7.99 30.24 7.31
CA SER A 423 7.02 31.23 6.81
C SER A 423 5.60 30.97 7.34
N LEU A 424 5.20 29.70 7.44
CA LEU A 424 3.93 29.28 8.00
C LEU A 424 3.84 29.51 9.51
N TYR A 425 4.91 29.25 10.26
CA TYR A 425 4.98 29.60 11.69
C TYR A 425 4.93 31.12 11.90
N ALA A 426 5.59 31.91 11.05
CA ALA A 426 5.50 33.37 11.09
C ALA A 426 4.07 33.88 10.81
N ALA A 427 3.35 33.22 9.89
CA ALA A 427 1.94 33.48 9.60
C ALA A 427 1.02 33.08 10.77
N ALA A 428 1.26 31.93 11.39
CA ALA A 428 0.57 31.51 12.62
C ALA A 428 0.81 32.50 13.78
N GLY A 429 2.00 33.09 13.83
CA GLY A 429 2.38 34.15 14.75
C GLY A 429 1.66 35.49 14.55
N LYS A 430 0.79 35.64 13.54
CA LYS A 430 -0.12 36.80 13.40
C LYS A 430 -1.37 36.68 14.29
N GLY A 431 -1.62 35.48 14.84
CA GLY A 431 -2.71 35.24 15.80
C GLY A 431 -2.41 35.79 17.20
N THR A 432 -3.15 35.31 18.20
CA THR A 432 -2.98 35.71 19.60
C THR A 432 -2.78 34.50 20.51
N GLY A 433 -2.33 34.74 21.75
CA GLY A 433 -2.19 33.71 22.78
C GLY A 433 -0.95 32.82 22.64
N ALA A 434 -0.92 31.74 23.42
CA ALA A 434 0.25 30.87 23.54
C ALA A 434 0.67 30.19 22.23
N MET A 435 -0.28 29.83 21.35
CA MET A 435 0.02 29.24 20.03
C MET A 435 0.85 30.20 19.17
N ALA A 436 0.46 31.47 19.12
CA ALA A 436 1.19 32.47 18.33
C ALA A 436 2.60 32.71 18.88
N VAL A 437 2.77 32.70 20.21
CA VAL A 437 4.10 32.79 20.85
C VAL A 437 4.96 31.57 20.51
N ARG A 438 4.41 30.35 20.59
CA ARG A 438 5.11 29.11 20.21
C ARG A 438 5.50 29.10 18.73
N ALA A 439 4.63 29.59 17.86
CA ALA A 439 4.90 29.72 16.44
C ALA A 439 6.07 30.65 16.16
N LEU A 440 6.08 31.84 16.77
CA LEU A 440 7.19 32.80 16.61
C LEU A 440 8.51 32.28 17.19
N ILE A 441 8.47 31.57 18.33
CA ILE A 441 9.64 30.88 18.89
C ILE A 441 10.18 29.86 17.89
N ARG A 442 9.31 28.99 17.36
CA ARG A 442 9.73 27.95 16.42
C ARG A 442 10.27 28.52 15.10
N ALA A 443 9.66 29.59 14.59
CA ALA A 443 10.17 30.33 13.43
C ALA A 443 11.58 30.88 13.70
N ALA A 444 11.81 31.46 14.88
CA ALA A 444 13.14 31.95 15.28
C ALA A 444 14.17 30.81 15.40
N GLU A 445 13.78 29.65 15.95
CA GLU A 445 14.65 28.47 16.04
C GLU A 445 15.05 27.94 14.66
N LEU A 446 14.10 27.79 13.73
CA LEU A 446 14.38 27.36 12.36
C LEU A 446 15.33 28.33 11.64
N ARG A 447 15.12 29.64 11.83
CA ARG A 447 16.00 30.69 11.30
C ARG A 447 17.42 30.59 11.86
N LEU A 448 17.56 30.45 13.17
CA LEU A 448 18.87 30.31 13.82
C LEU A 448 19.59 29.03 13.39
N ALA A 449 18.86 27.93 13.20
CA ALA A 449 19.40 26.66 12.73
C ALA A 449 20.01 26.77 11.32
N ARG A 450 19.39 27.57 10.43
CA ARG A 450 19.91 27.86 9.08
C ARG A 450 21.17 28.72 9.07
N ARG A 451 21.42 29.47 10.17
CA ARG A 451 22.56 30.38 10.32
C ARG A 451 22.65 31.44 9.21
N ASP A 452 21.50 31.92 8.74
CA ASP A 452 21.37 33.01 7.79
C ASP A 452 20.38 34.07 8.31
N ALA A 453 20.65 35.35 8.03
CA ALA A 453 19.76 36.48 8.37
C ALA A 453 19.21 36.48 9.82
N PRO A 454 20.09 36.58 10.86
CA PRO A 454 19.70 36.61 12.27
C PRO A 454 18.68 37.70 12.62
N GLU A 455 18.64 38.79 11.86
CA GLU A 455 17.71 39.90 12.03
C GLU A 455 16.24 39.47 11.96
N LYS A 456 15.90 38.46 11.14
CA LYS A 456 14.52 37.94 11.10
C LYS A 456 14.14 37.19 12.37
N ALA A 457 15.10 36.49 12.99
CA ALA A 457 14.85 35.86 14.28
C ALA A 457 14.60 36.92 15.37
N VAL A 458 15.30 38.06 15.33
CA VAL A 458 15.00 39.21 16.21
C VAL A 458 13.58 39.72 16.00
N GLU A 459 13.13 39.84 14.75
CA GLU A 459 11.77 40.28 14.42
C GLU A 459 10.71 39.37 15.04
N TYR A 460 10.88 38.05 14.92
CA TYR A 460 9.94 37.07 15.51
C TYR A 460 9.91 37.15 17.03
N LEU A 461 11.07 37.23 17.68
CA LEU A 461 11.17 37.32 19.15
C LEU A 461 10.58 38.64 19.68
N THR A 462 10.81 39.75 18.97
CA THR A 462 10.24 41.06 19.31
C THR A 462 8.72 41.03 19.26
N ARG A 463 8.14 40.33 18.28
CA ARG A 463 6.68 40.10 18.21
C ARG A 463 6.16 39.18 19.31
N ALA A 464 6.92 38.14 19.68
CA ALA A 464 6.52 37.14 20.67
C ALA A 464 6.51 37.68 22.11
N LYS A 465 7.50 38.51 22.47
CA LYS A 465 7.75 39.01 23.82
C LYS A 465 6.55 39.68 24.51
N PRO A 466 5.85 40.66 23.90
CA PRO A 466 4.69 41.28 24.55
C PRO A 466 3.50 40.31 24.72
N MET A 467 3.46 39.23 23.94
CA MET A 467 2.40 38.23 23.97
C MET A 467 2.68 37.11 24.99
N ALA A 468 3.89 37.01 25.54
CA ALA A 468 4.30 35.99 26.51
C ALA A 468 3.80 36.31 27.94
N THR A 469 2.49 36.47 28.08
CA THR A 469 1.80 36.74 29.35
C THR A 469 0.70 35.70 29.59
N GLY A 470 0.16 35.63 30.82
CA GLY A 470 -0.87 34.64 31.18
C GLY A 470 -0.40 33.20 30.94
N ASP A 471 -1.17 32.42 30.19
CA ASP A 471 -0.87 31.02 29.83
C ASP A 471 0.42 30.84 29.01
N ALA A 472 0.94 31.92 28.41
CA ALA A 472 2.19 31.92 27.65
C ALA A 472 3.41 32.38 28.49
N ALA A 473 3.22 32.72 29.77
CA ALA A 473 4.29 33.27 30.61
C ALA A 473 5.50 32.33 30.75
N ALA A 474 5.26 31.01 30.78
CA ALA A 474 6.32 30.00 30.84
C ALA A 474 7.25 30.03 29.60
N LEU A 475 6.81 30.61 28.48
CA LEU A 475 7.60 30.72 27.25
C LEU A 475 8.54 31.93 27.25
N ALA A 476 8.38 32.87 28.18
CA ALA A 476 9.21 34.08 28.25
C ALA A 476 10.70 33.76 28.51
N GLU A 477 10.98 32.71 29.31
CA GLU A 477 12.35 32.26 29.55
C GLU A 477 13.01 31.78 28.25
N ARG A 478 12.28 31.00 27.43
CA ARG A 478 12.79 30.51 26.14
C ARG A 478 13.08 31.65 25.17
N ILE A 479 12.22 32.68 25.14
CA ILE A 479 12.46 33.90 24.34
C ILE A 479 13.78 34.55 24.76
N GLY A 480 14.03 34.72 26.06
CA GLY A 480 15.27 35.30 26.56
C GLY A 480 16.52 34.49 26.22
N GLN A 481 16.43 33.15 26.26
CA GLN A 481 17.53 32.27 25.83
C GLN A 481 17.85 32.45 24.34
N LEU A 482 16.83 32.53 23.48
CA LEU A 482 17.00 32.73 22.05
C LEU A 482 17.54 34.14 21.73
N GLU A 483 17.12 35.19 22.43
CA GLU A 483 17.68 36.55 22.29
C GLU A 483 19.21 36.55 22.52
N VAL A 484 19.69 35.83 23.54
CA VAL A 484 21.13 35.68 23.82
C VAL A 484 21.83 34.89 22.72
N GLU A 485 21.20 33.86 22.17
CA GLU A 485 21.75 33.06 21.08
C GLU A 485 21.89 33.86 19.78
N VAL A 486 20.87 34.65 19.43
CA VAL A 486 20.90 35.57 18.29
C VAL A 486 22.03 36.58 18.43
N ALA A 487 22.17 37.21 19.62
CA ALA A 487 23.23 38.18 19.88
C ALA A 487 24.64 37.57 19.75
N ARG A 488 24.85 36.33 20.22
CA ARG A 488 26.11 35.61 20.04
C ARG A 488 26.38 35.28 18.57
N MET A 489 25.34 34.93 17.82
CA MET A 489 25.47 34.62 16.39
C MET A 489 25.80 35.87 15.57
N ASP A 490 25.08 36.97 15.81
CA ASP A 490 25.33 38.26 15.17
C ASP A 490 26.76 38.78 15.45
N ALA A 491 27.23 38.69 16.70
CA ALA A 491 28.60 39.03 17.06
C ALA A 491 29.64 38.17 16.31
N ARG A 492 29.42 36.84 16.20
CA ARG A 492 30.30 35.93 15.46
C ARG A 492 30.30 36.18 13.94
N MET A 493 29.16 36.60 13.38
CA MET A 493 29.07 36.93 11.96
C MET A 493 29.79 38.25 11.64
N LYS A 494 29.66 39.25 12.51
CA LYS A 494 30.40 40.52 12.40
C LYS A 494 31.91 40.35 12.55
N ASP A 495 32.36 39.49 13.45
CA ASP A 495 33.79 39.17 13.67
C ASP A 495 34.43 38.42 12.47
N ARG A 496 33.62 37.80 11.60
CA ARG A 496 34.07 37.09 10.39
C ARG A 496 34.15 37.96 9.13
N GLY A 497 33.92 39.28 9.24
CA GLY A 497 34.16 40.22 8.14
C GLY A 497 33.22 40.07 6.94
N ILE A 498 31.99 39.57 7.14
CA ILE A 498 30.96 39.58 6.10
C ILE A 498 30.22 40.92 6.20
N ALA A 499 30.48 41.82 5.25
CA ALA A 499 29.70 43.03 5.09
C ALA A 499 28.25 42.66 4.72
N LEU A 500 27.29 43.08 5.55
CA LEU A 500 25.87 43.00 5.27
C LEU A 500 25.51 44.18 4.37
N ASP A 501 25.19 43.92 3.11
CA ASP A 501 24.56 44.90 2.23
C ASP A 501 23.19 45.30 2.80
N THR A 502 23.13 46.47 3.42
CA THR A 502 21.90 47.07 3.96
C THR A 502 21.07 47.81 2.91
N GLU A 503 21.11 47.38 1.64
CA GLU A 503 20.29 47.97 0.57
C GLU A 503 19.67 46.91 -0.35
N SER A 504 18.71 46.14 0.19
CA SER A 504 17.65 45.54 -0.63
C SER A 504 16.46 45.17 0.26
N SER A 505 15.77 46.19 0.75
CA SER A 505 14.39 46.03 1.21
C SER A 505 13.51 47.03 0.47
N ALA A 506 12.76 46.51 -0.50
CA ALA A 506 11.55 47.16 -0.98
C ALA A 506 10.46 46.09 -1.06
N PRO A 507 9.63 45.94 0.00
CA PRO A 507 8.42 45.15 -0.11
C PRO A 507 7.45 45.91 -1.02
N ARG A 508 7.02 45.27 -2.11
CA ARG A 508 5.88 45.75 -2.91
C ARG A 508 4.60 45.45 -2.14
N THR A 509 4.28 46.27 -1.16
CA THR A 509 3.02 46.22 -0.41
C THR A 509 1.92 46.91 -1.24
N ARG A 510 1.02 46.13 -1.84
CA ARG A 510 -0.22 46.67 -2.39
C ARG A 510 -1.24 46.74 -1.24
N ALA A 511 -1.50 47.95 -0.76
CA ALA A 511 -2.49 48.21 0.29
C ALA A 511 -3.89 47.84 -0.19
N VAL A 512 -4.61 47.03 0.58
CA VAL A 512 -6.07 46.91 0.53
C VAL A 512 -6.59 47.05 1.96
N ALA A 513 -7.60 47.90 2.09
CA ALA A 513 -8.12 48.47 3.34
C ALA A 513 -8.57 47.44 4.38
N ALA A 514 -8.34 47.80 5.64
CA ALA A 514 -8.78 47.08 6.83
C ALA A 514 -10.31 47.06 6.95
N LEU A 515 -10.87 45.87 7.21
CA LEU A 515 -12.19 45.69 7.79
C LEU A 515 -12.04 44.86 9.07
N ALA A 516 -12.84 45.21 10.08
CA ALA A 516 -12.72 44.87 11.49
C ALA A 516 -12.70 43.35 11.80
N PRO A 517 -12.12 42.92 12.94
CA PRO A 517 -12.06 41.51 13.31
C PRO A 517 -13.43 41.00 13.78
N GLU A 518 -13.98 40.01 13.08
CA GLU A 518 -15.11 39.22 13.56
C GLU A 518 -14.60 38.11 14.51
N SER A 519 -15.36 37.88 15.58
CA SER A 519 -15.13 36.90 16.65
C SER A 519 -14.98 35.46 16.14
N PRO A 520 -14.25 34.58 16.86
CA PRO A 520 -13.99 33.21 16.42
C PRO A 520 -15.30 32.41 16.37
N GLY A 521 -15.70 32.01 15.16
CA GLY A 521 -16.91 31.22 14.92
C GLY A 521 -16.81 29.81 15.48
N GLY A 522 -17.34 29.62 16.68
CA GLY A 522 -17.82 28.31 17.13
C GLY A 522 -19.21 28.05 16.52
N SER A 523 -19.50 26.78 16.19
CA SER A 523 -20.85 26.37 15.82
C SER A 523 -21.83 26.73 16.93
N THR A 524 -22.97 27.31 16.57
CA THR A 524 -24.08 27.50 17.52
C THR A 524 -24.93 26.24 17.64
N LEU A 525 -24.69 25.18 16.87
CA LEU A 525 -25.55 23.99 16.87
C LEU A 525 -25.19 23.02 18.02
N PRO A 526 -26.16 22.24 18.54
CA PRO A 526 -25.94 21.37 19.69
C PRO A 526 -24.89 20.28 19.39
N PRO A 527 -24.08 19.87 20.39
CA PRO A 527 -23.05 18.86 20.18
C PRO A 527 -23.66 17.48 19.92
N ARG A 528 -23.07 16.75 18.98
CA ARG A 528 -23.32 15.33 18.76
C ARG A 528 -22.44 14.52 19.70
N ILE A 529 -23.04 14.00 20.77
CA ILE A 529 -22.36 13.22 21.80
C ILE A 529 -22.51 11.72 21.50
N ILE A 530 -21.38 11.01 21.45
CA ILE A 530 -21.32 9.57 21.17
C ILE A 530 -20.74 8.88 22.43
N PRO A 531 -21.55 8.10 23.17
CA PRO A 531 -21.07 7.33 24.32
C PRO A 531 -20.14 6.19 23.89
N CYS A 532 -18.94 6.14 24.45
CA CYS A 532 -17.88 5.20 24.06
C CYS A 532 -17.11 4.64 25.26
N ARG A 533 -16.39 3.55 25.03
CA ARG A 533 -15.31 3.03 25.90
C ARG A 533 -14.00 2.92 25.13
N ILE A 534 -12.87 3.04 25.81
CA ILE A 534 -11.54 2.93 25.21
C ILE A 534 -11.04 1.49 25.33
N LEU A 535 -10.78 0.85 24.19
CA LEU A 535 -10.21 -0.50 24.12
C LEU A 535 -8.68 -0.50 24.20
N GLY A 536 -8.03 0.56 23.69
CA GLY A 536 -6.57 0.69 23.69
C GLY A 536 -6.14 2.12 23.39
N LEU A 537 -4.99 2.52 23.93
CA LEU A 537 -4.31 3.79 23.64
C LEU A 537 -2.84 3.46 23.38
N SER A 538 -2.34 3.84 22.21
CA SER A 538 -0.91 3.85 21.88
C SER A 538 -0.47 5.28 21.57
N ASP A 539 0.81 5.50 21.30
CA ASP A 539 1.35 6.81 20.95
C ASP A 539 0.77 7.38 19.64
N LYS A 540 0.13 6.54 18.81
CA LYS A 540 -0.37 6.90 17.48
C LYS A 540 -1.88 6.72 17.32
N ALA A 541 -2.49 5.76 18.01
CA ALA A 541 -3.90 5.43 17.83
C ALA A 541 -4.68 5.28 19.14
N LEU A 542 -5.90 5.78 19.14
CA LEU A 542 -6.92 5.59 20.16
C LEU A 542 -8.01 4.66 19.63
N MET A 543 -8.10 3.46 20.19
CA MET A 543 -9.13 2.49 19.84
C MET A 543 -10.35 2.69 20.74
N VAL A 544 -11.50 3.04 20.15
CA VAL A 544 -12.77 3.24 20.86
C VAL A 544 -13.85 2.28 20.37
N GLU A 545 -14.76 1.91 21.27
CA GLU A 545 -15.99 1.17 20.95
C GLU A 545 -17.20 1.98 21.41
N SER A 546 -18.13 2.23 20.50
CA SER A 546 -19.41 2.88 20.85
C SER A 546 -20.33 1.91 21.58
N GLN A 547 -21.32 2.42 22.31
CA GLN A 547 -22.34 1.57 22.96
C GLN A 547 -23.09 0.62 22.00
N GLY A 548 -23.12 0.92 20.69
CA GLY A 548 -23.68 0.04 19.67
C GLY A 548 -22.77 -1.11 19.22
N GLY A 549 -21.59 -1.28 19.85
CA GLY A 549 -20.61 -2.33 19.51
C GLY A 549 -19.72 -2.00 18.30
N GLN A 550 -19.82 -0.79 17.75
CA GLN A 550 -18.99 -0.36 16.63
C GLN A 550 -17.60 0.04 17.13
N ARG A 551 -16.55 -0.61 16.62
CA ARG A 551 -15.16 -0.32 16.94
C ARG A 551 -14.57 0.63 15.91
N ARG A 552 -13.83 1.64 16.36
CA ARG A 552 -13.11 2.59 15.50
C ARG A 552 -11.72 2.85 16.05
N SER A 553 -10.74 2.87 15.15
CA SER A 553 -9.41 3.42 15.42
C SER A 553 -9.44 4.90 15.06
N LEU A 554 -9.06 5.75 15.99
CA LEU A 554 -8.84 7.18 15.77
C LEU A 554 -7.36 7.45 15.87
N SER A 555 -6.82 8.37 15.08
CA SER A 555 -5.47 8.87 15.34
C SER A 555 -5.51 9.68 16.63
N VAL A 556 -4.50 9.57 17.50
CA VAL A 556 -4.51 10.29 18.79
C VAL A 556 -4.52 11.81 18.57
N THR A 557 -4.02 12.28 17.42
CA THR A 557 -4.05 13.67 16.94
C THR A 557 -5.42 14.16 16.46
N GLU A 558 -6.39 13.26 16.22
CA GLU A 558 -7.78 13.65 15.89
C GLU A 558 -8.53 14.18 17.12
N VAL A 559 -8.00 13.98 18.33
CA VAL A 559 -8.56 14.54 19.56
C VAL A 559 -8.11 16.01 19.69
N MET A 560 -9.02 16.94 19.42
CA MET A 560 -8.75 18.39 19.47
C MET A 560 -8.76 18.95 20.90
N ALA A 561 -9.60 18.39 21.77
CA ALA A 561 -9.69 18.77 23.18
C ALA A 561 -10.12 17.59 24.06
N VAL A 562 -9.70 17.61 25.33
CA VAL A 562 -10.12 16.68 26.37
C VAL A 562 -10.80 17.49 27.47
N ALA A 563 -12.12 17.33 27.61
CA ALA A 563 -12.90 17.94 28.67
C ALA A 563 -13.19 16.95 29.79
N VAL A 564 -13.05 17.41 31.03
CA VAL A 564 -13.19 16.57 32.21
C VAL A 564 -14.15 17.21 33.19
N GLY A 565 -15.13 16.44 33.66
CA GLY A 565 -16.01 16.86 34.73
C GLY A 565 -16.38 15.74 35.68
N MET A 566 -16.79 16.11 36.90
CA MET A 566 -17.28 15.19 37.91
C MET A 566 -18.80 15.30 38.05
N LEU A 567 -19.44 14.14 38.16
CA LEU A 567 -20.89 13.99 38.31
C LEU A 567 -21.23 13.16 39.56
N PRO A 568 -22.34 13.46 40.25
CA PRO A 568 -22.83 12.63 41.34
C PRO A 568 -23.42 11.32 40.80
N ILE A 569 -23.04 10.19 41.41
CA ILE A 569 -23.68 8.88 41.26
C ILE A 569 -24.38 8.54 42.59
N ALA A 570 -25.61 8.02 42.49
CA ALA A 570 -26.34 7.50 43.63
C ALA A 570 -25.52 6.44 44.39
N GLY A 571 -25.30 6.68 45.68
CA GLY A 571 -24.71 5.70 46.59
C GLY A 571 -25.75 4.68 47.07
N PRO A 572 -25.33 3.69 47.88
CA PRO A 572 -26.26 2.85 48.64
C PRO A 572 -27.24 3.72 49.45
N GLU A 573 -28.47 3.24 49.67
CA GLU A 573 -29.48 3.98 50.45
C GLU A 573 -28.91 4.47 51.79
N GLY A 574 -29.01 5.78 52.04
CA GLY A 574 -28.49 6.44 53.25
C GLY A 574 -27.04 6.94 53.17
N ALA A 575 -26.29 6.67 52.10
CA ALA A 575 -24.94 7.19 51.89
C ALA A 575 -24.93 8.45 51.01
N ALA A 576 -24.00 9.38 51.27
CA ALA A 576 -23.80 10.55 50.43
C ALA A 576 -23.44 10.13 48.98
N PRO A 577 -23.92 10.86 47.95
CA PRO A 577 -23.66 10.52 46.55
C PRO A 577 -22.16 10.51 46.27
N ARG A 578 -21.70 9.44 45.62
CA ARG A 578 -20.29 9.30 45.21
C ARG A 578 -20.05 10.12 43.95
N GLN A 579 -18.82 10.59 43.75
CA GLN A 579 -18.45 11.33 42.53
C GLN A 579 -17.82 10.38 41.52
N THR A 580 -18.21 10.49 40.25
CA THR A 580 -17.51 9.85 39.12
C THR A 580 -16.93 10.90 38.20
N VAL A 581 -15.88 10.53 37.47
CA VAL A 581 -15.37 11.36 36.38
C VAL A 581 -16.01 10.96 35.06
N LEU A 582 -16.26 11.96 34.23
CA LEU A 582 -16.68 11.86 32.85
C LEU A 582 -15.64 12.58 31.99
N THR A 583 -15.14 11.89 30.96
CA THR A 583 -14.12 12.41 30.04
C THR A 583 -14.72 12.52 28.64
N ASP A 584 -14.73 13.72 28.09
CA ASP A 584 -15.19 14.01 26.75
C ASP A 584 -13.99 14.27 25.83
N LEU A 585 -13.89 13.53 24.73
CA LEU A 585 -12.90 13.74 23.67
C LEU A 585 -13.56 14.48 22.51
N VAL A 586 -13.17 15.73 22.31
CA VAL A 586 -13.68 16.58 21.23
C VAL A 586 -12.90 16.25 19.97
N VAL A 587 -13.55 15.62 18.99
CA VAL A 587 -12.93 15.26 17.70
C VAL A 587 -13.24 16.27 16.59
N SER A 588 -14.22 17.14 16.81
CA SER A 588 -14.51 18.30 15.97
C SER A 588 -15.30 19.33 16.75
N TRP A 589 -15.00 20.62 16.56
CA TRP A 589 -15.80 21.72 17.11
C TRP A 589 -17.03 22.07 16.26
N GLY A 590 -17.25 21.35 15.15
CA GLY A 590 -18.34 21.62 14.23
C GLY A 590 -18.09 22.84 13.34
N ASP A 591 -19.12 23.21 12.57
CA ASP A 591 -19.17 24.36 11.67
C ASP A 591 -20.57 25.00 11.71
N LEU A 592 -20.89 25.88 10.76
CA LEU A 592 -22.19 26.56 10.70
C LEU A 592 -23.38 25.61 10.46
N GLU A 593 -23.15 24.38 9.99
CA GLU A 593 -24.18 23.38 9.66
C GLU A 593 -24.19 22.18 10.62
N ARG A 594 -23.13 21.96 11.39
CA ARG A 594 -22.98 20.83 12.33
C ARG A 594 -22.39 21.28 13.66
N GLY A 595 -22.99 20.84 14.77
CA GLY A 595 -22.44 21.07 16.11
C GLY A 595 -21.18 20.23 16.41
N PRO A 596 -20.50 20.48 17.54
CA PRO A 596 -19.31 19.73 17.94
C PRO A 596 -19.55 18.23 17.98
N THR A 597 -18.58 17.42 17.55
CA THR A 597 -18.63 15.96 17.71
C THR A 597 -17.77 15.55 18.90
N VAL A 598 -18.40 14.90 19.88
CA VAL A 598 -17.79 14.59 21.18
C VAL A 598 -17.93 13.11 21.49
N LEU A 599 -16.84 12.44 21.83
CA LEU A 599 -16.85 11.07 22.34
C LEU A 599 -16.86 11.12 23.86
N ARG A 600 -17.96 10.67 24.45
CA ARG A 600 -18.17 10.74 25.91
C ARG A 600 -17.86 9.41 26.56
N ILE A 601 -16.95 9.44 27.52
CA ILE A 601 -16.37 8.24 28.13
C ILE A 601 -16.54 8.31 29.65
N PRO A 602 -17.41 7.48 30.23
CA PRO A 602 -17.55 7.39 31.69
C PRO A 602 -16.31 6.72 32.31
N ALA A 603 -16.08 6.91 33.60
CA ALA A 603 -14.95 6.31 34.31
C ALA A 603 -14.80 4.78 34.07
N ALA A 604 -15.90 4.02 34.02
CA ALA A 604 -15.89 2.60 33.72
C ALA A 604 -15.44 2.28 32.27
N GLY A 605 -15.68 3.20 31.33
CA GLY A 605 -15.27 3.08 29.93
C GLY A 605 -13.79 3.38 29.68
N LEU A 606 -13.04 3.85 30.68
CA LEU A 606 -11.60 4.13 30.55
C LEU A 606 -10.73 2.87 30.72
N GLY A 607 -11.23 1.81 31.36
CA GLY A 607 -10.46 0.60 31.64
C GLY A 607 -9.22 0.85 32.51
N LEU A 608 -9.33 1.74 33.50
CA LEU A 608 -8.20 2.11 34.36
C LEU A 608 -7.63 0.93 35.18
N PRO A 609 -8.46 0.05 35.80
CA PRO A 609 -7.94 -1.07 36.58
C PRO A 609 -7.09 -2.04 35.77
N GLU A 610 -7.46 -2.27 34.50
CA GLU A 610 -6.70 -3.14 33.60
C GLU A 610 -5.41 -2.48 33.11
N ARG A 611 -5.41 -1.16 32.90
CA ARG A 611 -4.25 -0.40 32.38
C ARG A 611 -3.22 -0.07 33.46
N TYR A 612 -3.68 0.17 34.68
CA TYR A 612 -2.87 0.64 35.80
C TYR A 612 -3.11 -0.25 37.03
N PRO A 613 -2.75 -1.55 36.96
CA PRO A 613 -3.03 -2.49 38.03
C PRO A 613 -2.33 -2.08 39.33
N GLY A 614 -3.07 -2.10 40.45
CA GLY A 614 -2.55 -1.78 41.79
C GLY A 614 -2.46 -0.28 42.11
N LEU A 615 -2.76 0.62 41.17
CA LEU A 615 -2.83 2.06 41.43
C LEU A 615 -4.20 2.48 41.96
N ALA A 616 -4.23 3.47 42.86
CA ALA A 616 -5.49 4.03 43.34
C ALA A 616 -6.24 4.72 42.17
N PRO A 617 -7.60 4.65 42.10
CA PRO A 617 -8.36 5.14 40.95
C PRO A 617 -8.07 6.59 40.55
N ARG A 618 -7.85 7.47 41.53
CA ARG A 618 -7.52 8.88 41.29
C ARG A 618 -6.14 9.05 40.65
N GLU A 619 -5.16 8.28 41.10
CA GLU A 619 -3.80 8.32 40.54
C GLU A 619 -3.75 7.68 39.15
N ALA A 620 -4.44 6.55 38.96
CA ALA A 620 -4.60 5.91 37.65
C ALA A 620 -5.24 6.85 36.63
N TYR A 621 -6.28 7.60 37.02
CA TYR A 621 -6.92 8.58 36.16
C TYR A 621 -6.01 9.75 35.82
N ALA A 622 -5.27 10.30 36.80
CA ALA A 622 -4.33 11.40 36.55
C ALA A 622 -3.23 11.00 35.57
N ARG A 623 -2.65 9.79 35.71
CA ARG A 623 -1.65 9.26 34.77
C ARG A 623 -2.23 9.03 33.37
N PHE A 624 -3.44 8.48 33.30
CA PHE A 624 -4.15 8.30 32.03
C PHE A 624 -4.38 9.64 31.33
N LEU A 625 -4.87 10.65 32.04
CA LEU A 625 -5.17 11.96 31.50
C LEU A 625 -3.91 12.69 31.01
N ALA A 626 -2.82 12.63 31.79
CA ALA A 626 -1.53 13.19 31.39
C ALA A 626 -1.01 12.53 30.11
N ALA A 627 -1.01 11.20 30.05
CA ALA A 627 -0.59 10.48 28.85
C ALA A 627 -1.48 10.80 27.64
N LEU A 628 -2.80 10.89 27.83
CA LEU A 628 -3.71 11.22 26.73
C LEU A 628 -3.46 12.63 26.19
N LEU A 629 -3.30 13.63 27.06
CA LEU A 629 -3.02 15.02 26.67
C LEU A 629 -1.65 15.15 25.99
N GLU A 630 -0.65 14.45 26.48
CA GLU A 630 0.71 14.43 25.91
C GLU A 630 0.73 13.85 24.50
N HIS A 631 0.12 12.67 24.28
CA HIS A 631 0.13 12.01 22.97
C HIS A 631 -0.82 12.67 21.95
N SER A 632 -1.89 13.33 22.39
CA SER A 632 -2.84 14.00 21.48
C SER A 632 -2.50 15.44 21.17
N SER A 633 -1.71 16.11 22.02
CA SER A 633 -1.58 17.57 22.00
C SER A 633 -2.93 18.32 22.09
N ALA A 634 -3.97 17.65 22.61
CA ALA A 634 -5.31 18.19 22.73
C ALA A 634 -5.38 19.31 23.77
N ASN A 635 -6.28 20.28 23.57
CA ASN A 635 -6.56 21.30 24.57
C ASN A 635 -7.22 20.67 25.81
N ALA A 636 -6.66 20.89 26.98
CA ALA A 636 -7.25 20.50 28.26
C ALA A 636 -8.38 21.48 28.64
N LEU A 637 -9.57 20.95 28.95
CA LEU A 637 -10.70 21.75 29.43
C LEU A 637 -11.07 21.31 30.86
N PRO A 638 -11.10 22.24 31.84
CA PRO A 638 -11.08 23.70 31.69
C PRO A 638 -9.70 24.30 31.35
N ASP A 639 -8.61 23.73 31.88
CA ASP A 639 -7.23 24.11 31.56
C ASP A 639 -6.25 23.02 32.05
N ALA A 640 -5.05 22.96 31.45
CA ALA A 640 -4.05 21.92 31.78
C ALA A 640 -3.54 21.98 33.23
N PRO A 641 -3.20 23.15 33.82
CA PRO A 641 -2.82 23.25 35.24
C PRO A 641 -3.87 22.68 36.20
N THR A 642 -5.13 23.06 36.03
CA THR A 642 -6.25 22.61 36.86
C THR A 642 -6.43 21.09 36.81
N LEU A 643 -6.34 20.49 35.62
CA LEU A 643 -6.43 19.05 35.45
C LEU A 643 -5.20 18.31 36.02
N ALA A 644 -4.00 18.87 35.88
CA ALA A 644 -2.76 18.28 36.40
C ALA A 644 -2.73 18.21 37.93
N GLU A 645 -3.33 19.19 38.62
CA GLU A 645 -3.51 19.18 40.07
C GLU A 645 -4.64 18.25 40.55
N GLY A 646 -5.31 17.55 39.62
CA GLY A 646 -6.43 16.67 39.93
C GLY A 646 -7.65 17.42 40.47
N ARG A 647 -7.83 18.68 40.07
CA ARG A 647 -9.00 19.52 40.38
C ARG A 647 -9.96 19.47 39.20
N TYR A 648 -11.02 18.69 39.30
CA TYR A 648 -12.00 18.52 38.23
C TYR A 648 -13.28 19.32 38.54
N PRO A 649 -13.81 20.12 37.59
CA PRO A 649 -15.08 20.83 37.75
C PRO A 649 -16.23 19.86 38.08
N ARG A 650 -17.16 20.30 38.93
CA ARG A 650 -18.30 19.49 39.38
C ARG A 650 -19.58 20.00 38.73
N PHE A 651 -20.38 19.06 38.26
CA PHE A 651 -21.67 19.33 37.62
C PHE A 651 -22.76 18.49 38.30
N ALA A 652 -23.98 18.99 38.37
CA ALA A 652 -25.11 18.24 38.91
C ALA A 652 -25.64 17.21 37.90
N THR A 653 -25.55 17.49 36.61
CA THR A 653 -26.03 16.63 35.52
C THR A 653 -25.10 16.62 34.30
N GLU A 654 -25.18 15.58 33.47
CA GLU A 654 -24.48 15.54 32.17
C GLU A 654 -24.87 16.69 31.25
N SER A 655 -26.13 17.12 31.30
CA SER A 655 -26.64 18.27 30.54
C SER A 655 -25.96 19.57 30.95
N GLU A 656 -25.68 19.75 32.24
CA GLU A 656 -24.98 20.93 32.76
C GLU A 656 -23.51 20.95 32.33
N LEU A 657 -22.81 19.81 32.40
CA LEU A 657 -21.46 19.66 31.86
C LEU A 657 -21.42 19.99 30.36
N THR A 658 -22.41 19.47 29.63
CA THR A 658 -22.53 19.69 28.18
C THR A 658 -22.77 21.16 27.86
N ALA A 659 -23.66 21.82 28.60
CA ALA A 659 -23.91 23.26 28.46
C ALA A 659 -22.67 24.10 28.83
N HIS A 660 -21.91 23.69 29.84
CA HIS A 660 -20.70 24.38 30.27
C HIS A 660 -19.59 24.35 29.21
N TYR A 661 -19.34 23.19 28.61
CA TYR A 661 -18.26 23.04 27.62
C TYR A 661 -18.69 23.31 26.17
N TYR A 662 -19.98 23.16 25.85
CA TYR A 662 -20.47 23.13 24.46
C TYR A 662 -21.77 23.95 24.24
N GLY A 663 -22.24 24.72 25.23
CA GLY A 663 -23.51 25.43 25.18
C GLY A 663 -23.49 26.82 24.53
N GLN A 664 -24.64 27.19 23.95
CA GLN A 664 -25.01 28.52 23.45
C GLN A 664 -25.18 29.52 24.62
N VAL A 665 -24.84 30.80 24.39
CA VAL A 665 -25.18 31.92 25.28
C VAL A 665 -26.68 31.91 25.57
N ALA A 666 -27.02 31.80 26.86
CA ALA A 666 -28.27 32.20 27.51
C ALA A 666 -29.60 31.83 26.81
N ALA A 667 -30.39 31.01 27.52
CA ALA A 667 -31.83 31.21 27.49
C ALA A 667 -32.14 32.70 27.69
N ALA A 668 -33.13 33.22 26.97
CA ALA A 668 -33.75 34.50 27.23
C ALA A 668 -33.98 34.69 28.74
N ALA A 669 -33.13 35.52 29.37
CA ALA A 669 -33.33 36.25 30.62
C ALA A 669 -32.23 37.31 30.75
#